data_AF-A0A8T0EHU1-F1
#
_entry.id   AF-A0A8T0EHU1-F1
#
_cell.length_a   1.000
_cell.length_b   1.000
_cell.length_c   1.000
_cell.angle_alpha   90.00
_cell.angle_beta   90.00
_cell.angle_gamma   90.00
#
_symmetry.space_group_name_H-M   'P 1'
#
loop_
_entity.id
_entity.type
_entity.pdbx_description
1 polymer ?
#
loop_
_entity_poly.entity_id
_entity_poly.type
_entity_poly.pdbx_seq_one_letter_code
_entity_poly.pdbx_strand_id
1 'polypeptide(L)'
;MMNSSVFSSSDHYFDKKFTFLRQSNWILPSEHEIFKDSLWKLDDLYQMKKELNATKSLLNDKGEKWQEHTTRINKANKVISLIKQKIQPDILTQAWCKFYEILSNYPLIPPGNETFNSLHLCEAPGAFISALNCYLCCYHPSVCWEWLANTLNPYYEDLNIKNVVCDDRLLFPTLRHWFFGKDNTGDITNPSYAKELQEYISGKDLFNLVTADGSVDCTEDPAEQETVVAELHFAEMLVALHSLAPGATFVLKKFTFFECITICKMYFLNCIFKEVHVFKPFTSKHGNSEVYAVCIGYIGVEKLKTYLNQLNQNYGSMTDKSMFPLTSIPSSFISQLIECSKFFFELQTQSIQDNLKLYSIPFSEYDSEIRELQKTCAEEYIRRCNIHPNIFIERLFPFKKQIITNFYNKHGRNIRALRFQAMGEIFENMSKWKSMLWPDVILDVEKRLIACFPLEEKRHLDDNEWYFVPKTIKSRMKSKSYNNWLLMGKKISLIQNSKFCNPILLHFWNRVSFNHEINIQNHQPTTISYWDIDNVSSLLLESSEAEKICLVSMAKLKDEDPSRDPGLVKLKETFNKSFSCNFLKLEDQESHFLEESKIIYINSTLWIDSLHQEIRIKQILLDILCNVIKVMKSGDSLIICIQTLLTRYTTGIIFMMLSLFEKFQCFLPSDLAPAFCGQMWILSNFQNPEYTSRIISYFETVSSFSIPDGMEILEIVPIPVLCGDYFYEYLLDLNNNHMHQRLQSFISVEKHRLKISV
;
A
#
# COMPACT_ATOMS: atom_id res chain seq x y z
N MET A 1 -15.97 -42.30 21.26
CA MET A 1 -16.95 -42.26 20.15
C MET A 1 -17.45 -40.83 20.03
N MET A 2 -16.97 -40.08 19.05
CA MET A 2 -17.43 -38.70 18.80
C MET A 2 -18.91 -38.73 18.38
N ASN A 3 -19.72 -37.79 18.91
CA ASN A 3 -21.05 -37.55 18.37
C ASN A 3 -20.92 -37.19 16.88
N SER A 4 -21.62 -37.94 16.02
CA SER A 4 -21.70 -37.72 14.57
C SER A 4 -22.28 -36.35 14.16
N SER A 5 -22.67 -35.51 15.12
CA SER A 5 -23.28 -34.19 14.87
C SER A 5 -22.29 -33.09 14.46
N VAL A 6 -20.98 -33.24 14.69
CA VAL A 6 -19.98 -32.23 14.29
C VAL A 6 -19.66 -32.30 12.79
N PHE A 7 -19.87 -33.47 12.18
CA PHE A 7 -19.62 -33.77 10.76
C PHE A 7 -20.94 -34.08 10.04
N SER A 8 -21.87 -33.12 10.06
CA SER A 8 -23.15 -33.18 9.35
C SER A 8 -23.00 -32.95 7.83
N SER A 9 -24.08 -33.19 7.06
CA SER A 9 -24.11 -33.05 5.59
C SER A 9 -23.60 -31.68 5.13
N SER A 10 -22.73 -31.61 4.12
CA SER A 10 -22.03 -30.38 3.70
C SER A 10 -22.93 -29.17 3.42
N ASP A 11 -24.21 -29.39 3.06
CA ASP A 11 -25.15 -28.33 2.65
C ASP A 11 -25.36 -27.21 3.67
N HIS A 12 -25.43 -27.53 4.97
CA HIS A 12 -25.70 -26.51 6.00
C HIS A 12 -24.58 -25.45 6.15
N TYR A 13 -23.39 -25.69 5.60
CA TYR A 13 -22.29 -24.73 5.69
C TYR A 13 -22.37 -23.57 4.68
N PHE A 14 -23.19 -23.71 3.62
CA PHE A 14 -23.26 -22.79 2.48
C PHE A 14 -24.45 -21.83 2.55
N ASP A 15 -25.58 -22.24 3.12
CA ASP A 15 -26.84 -21.48 3.07
C ASP A 15 -27.01 -20.47 4.24
N LYS A 16 -25.94 -19.75 4.59
CA LYS A 16 -25.92 -18.76 5.70
C LYS A 16 -26.35 -17.38 5.19
N LYS A 17 -27.64 -17.21 4.92
CA LYS A 17 -28.24 -15.97 4.40
C LYS A 17 -29.48 -15.53 5.16
N PHE A 18 -29.67 -14.23 5.28
CA PHE A 18 -30.89 -13.57 5.76
C PHE A 18 -31.39 -12.58 4.70
N THR A 19 -32.69 -12.50 4.48
CA THR A 19 -33.29 -11.57 3.50
C THR A 19 -34.32 -10.68 4.20
N PHE A 20 -34.16 -9.38 4.08
CA PHE A 20 -35.15 -8.44 4.60
C PHE A 20 -36.40 -8.42 3.71
N LEU A 21 -37.57 -8.53 4.34
CA LEU A 21 -38.87 -8.37 3.72
C LEU A 21 -39.27 -6.90 3.78
N ARG A 22 -38.93 -6.16 2.73
CA ARG A 22 -39.22 -4.73 2.60
C ARG A 22 -40.72 -4.46 2.73
N GLN A 23 -41.08 -3.51 3.59
CA GLN A 23 -42.46 -3.07 3.78
C GLN A 23 -42.67 -1.66 3.20
N SER A 24 -43.91 -1.33 2.82
CA SER A 24 -44.25 -0.05 2.19
C SER A 24 -44.06 1.17 3.10
N ASN A 25 -44.09 0.96 4.42
CA ASN A 25 -43.86 2.00 5.43
C ASN A 25 -42.37 2.22 5.76
N TRP A 26 -41.45 1.48 5.15
CA TRP A 26 -40.01 1.71 5.31
C TRP A 26 -39.58 2.81 4.35
N ILE A 27 -39.65 4.04 4.86
CA ILE A 27 -39.37 5.27 4.12
C ILE A 27 -38.28 6.03 4.88
N LEU A 28 -37.39 6.68 4.14
CA LEU A 28 -36.37 7.53 4.75
C LEU A 28 -37.05 8.64 5.58
N PRO A 29 -36.53 8.95 6.79
CA PRO A 29 -36.95 10.14 7.53
C PRO A 29 -36.68 11.41 6.73
N SER A 30 -37.16 12.56 7.18
CA SER A 30 -36.80 13.83 6.51
C SER A 30 -35.28 14.04 6.58
N GLU A 31 -34.67 14.52 5.50
CA GLU A 31 -33.25 14.85 5.50
C GLU A 31 -32.92 15.85 6.61
N HIS A 32 -33.86 16.76 6.92
CA HIS A 32 -33.71 17.74 7.99
C HIS A 32 -33.73 17.15 9.42
N GLU A 33 -34.01 15.86 9.61
CA GLU A 33 -34.07 15.18 10.91
C GLU A 33 -32.82 14.37 11.25
N ILE A 34 -31.89 14.21 10.31
CA ILE A 34 -30.68 13.42 10.52
C ILE A 34 -29.72 14.09 11.51
N PHE A 35 -28.97 13.28 12.26
CA PHE A 35 -27.91 13.72 13.21
C PHE A 35 -28.36 14.68 14.32
N LYS A 36 -29.65 14.70 14.67
CA LYS A 36 -30.18 15.51 15.80
C LYS A 36 -30.10 14.82 17.15
N ASP A 37 -30.40 13.53 17.16
CA ASP A 37 -30.52 12.74 18.40
C ASP A 37 -29.18 12.13 18.79
N SER A 38 -28.96 11.99 20.10
CA SER A 38 -27.85 11.22 20.64
C SER A 38 -27.90 9.76 20.19
N LEU A 39 -26.74 9.08 20.18
CA LEU A 39 -26.69 7.64 19.95
C LEU A 39 -27.59 6.89 20.93
N TRP A 40 -28.47 6.05 20.39
CA TRP A 40 -29.40 5.22 21.16
C TRP A 40 -28.99 3.75 21.09
N LYS A 41 -29.59 2.92 21.95
CA LYS A 41 -29.28 1.48 22.04
C LYS A 41 -30.59 0.69 22.09
N LEU A 42 -30.56 -0.52 21.57
CA LEU A 42 -31.63 -1.50 21.71
C LEU A 42 -31.15 -2.58 22.66
N ASP A 43 -31.93 -2.84 23.72
CA ASP A 43 -31.50 -3.75 24.80
C ASP A 43 -31.20 -5.16 24.30
N ASP A 44 -32.02 -5.69 23.38
CA ASP A 44 -31.80 -7.02 22.78
C ASP A 44 -30.45 -7.12 22.04
N LEU A 45 -30.13 -6.11 21.22
CA LEU A 45 -28.88 -6.08 20.46
C LEU A 45 -27.68 -5.85 21.40
N TYR A 46 -27.83 -5.01 22.42
CA TYR A 46 -26.79 -4.75 23.40
C TYR A 46 -26.48 -5.99 24.24
N GLN A 47 -27.49 -6.77 24.61
CA GLN A 47 -27.33 -8.03 25.31
C GLN A 47 -26.60 -9.06 24.42
N MET A 48 -26.98 -9.20 23.15
CA MET A 48 -26.26 -10.06 22.20
C MET A 48 -24.80 -9.62 22.00
N LYS A 49 -24.51 -8.31 21.96
CA LYS A 49 -23.13 -7.80 21.92
C LYS A 49 -22.33 -8.28 23.11
N LYS A 50 -22.87 -8.17 24.32
CA LYS A 50 -22.20 -8.64 25.55
C LYS A 50 -21.92 -10.14 25.51
N GLU A 51 -22.91 -10.94 25.14
CA GLU A 51 -22.78 -12.41 25.08
C GLU A 51 -21.76 -12.86 24.03
N LEU A 52 -21.76 -12.23 22.86
CA LEU A 52 -20.79 -12.53 21.81
C LEU A 52 -19.38 -12.15 22.26
N ASN A 53 -19.21 -10.99 22.89
CA ASN A 53 -17.91 -10.56 23.40
C ASN A 53 -17.43 -11.46 24.54
N ALA A 54 -18.33 -11.96 25.40
CA ALA A 54 -18.00 -12.97 26.41
C ALA A 54 -17.48 -14.26 25.74
N THR A 55 -18.14 -14.71 24.67
CA THR A 55 -17.72 -15.89 23.90
C THR A 55 -16.37 -15.68 23.21
N LYS A 56 -16.15 -14.52 22.58
CA LYS A 56 -14.86 -14.14 21.97
C LYS A 56 -13.74 -14.08 23.01
N SER A 57 -14.04 -13.61 24.22
CA SER A 57 -13.07 -13.49 25.32
C SER A 57 -12.51 -14.84 25.78
N LEU A 58 -13.20 -15.96 25.50
CA LEU A 58 -12.68 -17.32 25.73
C LEU A 58 -11.42 -17.64 24.90
N LEU A 59 -11.09 -16.81 23.91
CA LEU A 59 -9.95 -16.99 23.01
C LEU A 59 -8.72 -16.19 23.42
N ASN A 60 -8.85 -15.27 24.38
CA ASN A 60 -7.82 -14.29 24.72
C ASN A 60 -6.50 -14.93 25.20
N ASP A 61 -6.57 -16.13 25.80
CA ASP A 61 -5.42 -16.83 26.39
C ASP A 61 -4.73 -17.84 25.43
N LYS A 62 -5.18 -17.93 24.17
CA LYS A 62 -4.77 -19.06 23.30
C LYS A 62 -3.69 -18.72 22.28
N GLY A 63 -3.48 -17.44 21.98
CA GLY A 63 -2.41 -16.95 21.12
C GLY A 63 -2.27 -17.67 19.78
N GLU A 64 -1.03 -17.93 19.36
CA GLU A 64 -0.67 -18.47 18.03
C GLU A 64 -1.21 -19.89 17.78
N LYS A 65 -1.16 -20.75 18.80
CA LYS A 65 -1.63 -22.14 18.69
C LYS A 65 -3.11 -22.22 18.28
N TRP A 66 -3.92 -21.26 18.70
CA TRP A 66 -5.31 -21.17 18.27
C TRP A 66 -5.46 -20.80 16.80
N GLN A 67 -4.63 -19.88 16.29
CA GLN A 67 -4.65 -19.51 14.89
C GLN A 67 -4.18 -20.68 13.99
N GLU A 68 -3.13 -21.39 14.40
CA GLU A 68 -2.67 -22.60 13.73
C GLU A 68 -3.77 -23.66 13.70
N HIS A 69 -4.39 -23.92 14.86
CA HIS A 69 -5.49 -24.86 14.99
C HIS A 69 -6.67 -24.50 14.09
N THR A 70 -7.21 -23.29 14.21
CA THR A 70 -8.38 -22.83 13.43
C THR A 70 -8.08 -22.77 11.93
N THR A 71 -6.85 -22.50 11.52
CA THR A 71 -6.42 -22.57 10.12
C THR A 71 -6.43 -24.01 9.61
N ARG A 72 -5.89 -24.94 10.41
CA ARG A 72 -5.82 -26.37 10.09
C ARG A 72 -7.20 -27.02 10.00
N ILE A 73 -8.11 -26.70 10.93
CA ILE A 73 -9.47 -27.27 10.95
C ILE A 73 -10.49 -26.49 10.10
N ASN A 74 -10.07 -25.44 9.39
CA ASN A 74 -10.96 -24.66 8.54
C ASN A 74 -11.56 -25.56 7.45
N LYS A 75 -12.89 -25.67 7.43
CA LYS A 75 -13.64 -26.50 6.46
C LYS A 75 -13.41 -26.07 5.01
N ALA A 76 -13.08 -24.79 4.78
CA ALA A 76 -12.81 -24.24 3.46
C ALA A 76 -11.34 -24.35 2.99
N ASN A 77 -10.46 -24.99 3.76
CA ASN A 77 -9.01 -24.98 3.51
C ASN A 77 -8.61 -25.48 2.11
N LYS A 78 -9.30 -26.51 1.59
CA LYS A 78 -9.01 -27.09 0.26
C LYS A 78 -9.61 -26.34 -0.93
N VAL A 79 -10.50 -25.36 -0.72
CA VAL A 79 -11.22 -24.65 -1.79
C VAL A 79 -10.25 -23.96 -2.76
N ILE A 80 -9.34 -23.14 -2.25
CA ILE A 80 -8.38 -22.38 -3.07
C ILE A 80 -7.48 -23.34 -3.87
N SER A 81 -7.00 -24.42 -3.24
CA SER A 81 -6.15 -25.40 -3.91
C SER A 81 -6.89 -26.07 -5.07
N LEU A 82 -8.14 -26.45 -4.87
CA LEU A 82 -8.96 -27.09 -5.90
C LEU A 82 -9.31 -26.12 -7.04
N ILE A 83 -9.60 -24.86 -6.74
CA ILE A 83 -9.82 -23.82 -7.76
C ILE A 83 -8.55 -23.64 -8.60
N LYS A 84 -7.38 -23.53 -7.96
CA LYS A 84 -6.09 -23.36 -8.64
C LYS A 84 -5.77 -24.50 -9.62
N GLN A 85 -6.26 -25.70 -9.36
CA GLN A 85 -6.12 -26.85 -10.26
C GLN A 85 -7.07 -26.79 -11.47
N LYS A 86 -8.21 -26.08 -11.35
CA LYS A 86 -9.26 -26.02 -12.38
C LYS A 86 -9.16 -24.78 -13.26
N ILE A 87 -8.78 -23.65 -12.68
CA ILE A 87 -8.68 -22.34 -13.32
C ILE A 87 -7.46 -21.56 -12.81
N GLN A 88 -6.98 -20.60 -13.60
CA GLN A 88 -5.82 -19.76 -13.25
C GLN A 88 -6.18 -18.27 -13.33
N PRO A 89 -6.91 -17.72 -12.34
CA PRO A 89 -7.23 -16.29 -12.31
C PRO A 89 -5.97 -15.45 -11.99
N ASP A 90 -6.01 -14.16 -12.30
CA ASP A 90 -4.90 -13.23 -12.09
C ASP A 90 -4.50 -13.13 -10.60
N ILE A 91 -5.50 -13.07 -9.72
CA ILE A 91 -5.35 -13.15 -8.25
C ILE A 91 -6.34 -14.17 -7.70
N LEU A 92 -5.85 -15.17 -6.96
CA LEU A 92 -6.67 -16.13 -6.22
C LEU A 92 -6.40 -16.02 -4.71
N THR A 93 -7.41 -15.59 -3.96
CA THR A 93 -7.36 -15.48 -2.50
C THR A 93 -8.67 -15.97 -1.87
N GLN A 94 -8.74 -15.96 -0.54
CA GLN A 94 -10.00 -16.21 0.17
C GLN A 94 -11.07 -15.17 -0.20
N ALA A 95 -10.70 -13.89 -0.37
CA ALA A 95 -11.62 -12.83 -0.79
C ALA A 95 -12.19 -13.09 -2.20
N TRP A 96 -11.36 -13.58 -3.13
CA TRP A 96 -11.80 -14.03 -4.46
C TRP A 96 -12.93 -15.07 -4.32
N CYS A 97 -12.75 -16.06 -3.45
CA CYS A 97 -13.75 -17.11 -3.26
C CYS A 97 -15.04 -16.58 -2.61
N LYS A 98 -14.94 -15.65 -1.67
CA LYS A 98 -16.13 -15.02 -1.06
C LYS A 98 -16.97 -14.32 -2.13
N PHE A 99 -16.33 -13.54 -2.99
CA PHE A 99 -17.03 -12.77 -4.01
C PHE A 99 -17.57 -13.63 -5.15
N TYR A 100 -16.80 -14.63 -5.59
CA TYR A 100 -17.29 -15.58 -6.59
C TYR A 100 -18.53 -16.36 -6.09
N GLU A 101 -18.57 -16.68 -4.79
CA GLU A 101 -19.74 -17.28 -4.15
C GLU A 101 -20.94 -16.31 -4.10
N ILE A 102 -20.71 -15.01 -3.84
CA ILE A 102 -21.75 -13.96 -3.93
C ILE A 102 -22.29 -13.87 -5.36
N LEU A 103 -21.42 -13.77 -6.37
CA LEU A 103 -21.79 -13.73 -7.79
C LEU A 103 -22.63 -14.96 -8.21
N SER A 104 -22.36 -16.11 -7.61
CA SER A 104 -23.08 -17.36 -7.91
C SER A 104 -24.46 -17.44 -7.24
N ASN A 105 -24.70 -16.68 -6.17
CA ASN A 105 -25.95 -16.75 -5.38
C ASN A 105 -26.92 -15.59 -5.66
N TYR A 106 -26.44 -14.49 -6.24
CA TYR A 106 -27.23 -13.28 -6.43
C TYR A 106 -27.05 -12.73 -7.85
N PRO A 107 -28.09 -12.15 -8.47
CA PRO A 107 -28.03 -11.62 -9.84
C PRO A 107 -27.35 -10.24 -9.86
N LEU A 108 -26.03 -10.21 -9.64
CA LEU A 108 -25.24 -8.98 -9.59
C LEU A 108 -25.08 -8.30 -10.95
N ILE A 109 -25.14 -9.09 -12.03
CA ILE A 109 -24.95 -8.62 -13.40
C ILE A 109 -26.33 -8.52 -14.06
N PRO A 110 -26.77 -7.31 -14.48
CA PRO A 110 -28.06 -7.15 -15.12
C PRO A 110 -28.08 -7.86 -16.49
N PRO A 111 -29.19 -8.55 -16.85
CA PRO A 111 -29.30 -9.21 -18.14
C PRO A 111 -29.44 -8.18 -19.29
N GLY A 112 -28.87 -8.48 -20.45
CA GLY A 112 -29.11 -7.74 -21.69
C GLY A 112 -28.31 -6.46 -21.90
N ASN A 113 -27.39 -6.11 -21.00
CA ASN A 113 -26.49 -4.98 -21.21
C ASN A 113 -25.26 -5.39 -22.03
N GLU A 114 -24.98 -4.66 -23.11
CA GLU A 114 -23.72 -4.82 -23.87
C GLU A 114 -22.52 -4.27 -23.10
N THR A 115 -22.72 -3.21 -22.31
CA THR A 115 -21.70 -2.59 -21.45
C THR A 115 -21.99 -2.80 -19.98
N PHE A 116 -20.95 -3.09 -19.20
CA PHE A 116 -21.05 -3.28 -17.76
C PHE A 116 -19.95 -2.48 -17.06
N ASN A 117 -20.35 -1.59 -16.16
CA ASN A 117 -19.41 -0.75 -15.42
C ASN A 117 -19.39 -1.16 -13.95
N SER A 118 -18.22 -1.45 -13.39
CA SER A 118 -18.06 -1.73 -11.96
C SER A 118 -17.09 -0.80 -11.25
N LEU A 119 -17.36 -0.55 -9.97
CA LEU A 119 -16.47 0.19 -9.07
C LEU A 119 -16.14 -0.67 -7.84
N HIS A 120 -14.85 -0.79 -7.53
CA HIS A 120 -14.38 -1.62 -6.43
C HIS A 120 -13.66 -0.77 -5.37
N LEU A 121 -14.29 -0.58 -4.22
CA LEU A 121 -13.80 0.26 -3.12
C LEU A 121 -12.99 -0.56 -2.13
N CYS A 122 -11.87 0.02 -1.66
CA CYS A 122 -10.92 -0.62 -0.75
C CYS A 122 -10.47 -2.02 -1.21
N GLU A 123 -10.17 -2.14 -2.51
CA GLU A 123 -10.15 -3.42 -3.23
C GLU A 123 -8.81 -4.17 -3.17
N ALA A 124 -7.72 -3.51 -2.75
CA ALA A 124 -6.39 -4.12 -2.81
C ALA A 124 -6.34 -5.47 -2.06
N PRO A 125 -5.79 -6.53 -2.69
CA PRO A 125 -4.92 -6.49 -3.88
C PRO A 125 -5.64 -6.61 -5.24
N GLY A 126 -6.99 -6.66 -5.30
CA GLY A 126 -7.75 -6.86 -6.55
C GLY A 126 -8.47 -8.20 -6.64
N ALA A 127 -8.85 -8.79 -5.50
CA ALA A 127 -9.41 -10.13 -5.46
C ALA A 127 -10.84 -10.22 -6.02
N PHE A 128 -11.69 -9.22 -5.76
CA PHE A 128 -13.05 -9.18 -6.29
C PHE A 128 -13.02 -8.82 -7.78
N ILE A 129 -12.13 -7.91 -8.22
CA ILE A 129 -11.92 -7.63 -9.65
C ILE A 129 -11.55 -8.92 -10.40
N SER A 130 -10.57 -9.67 -9.88
CA SER A 130 -10.14 -10.94 -10.48
C SER A 130 -11.26 -12.00 -10.49
N ALA A 131 -12.12 -12.04 -9.47
CA ALA A 131 -13.29 -12.93 -9.43
C ALA A 131 -14.36 -12.52 -10.43
N LEU A 132 -14.64 -11.22 -10.55
CA LEU A 132 -15.58 -10.67 -11.52
C LEU A 132 -15.11 -10.95 -12.95
N ASN A 133 -13.83 -10.73 -13.25
CA ASN A 133 -13.24 -11.06 -14.56
C ASN A 133 -13.49 -12.52 -14.94
N CYS A 134 -13.18 -13.44 -14.01
CA CYS A 134 -13.40 -14.86 -14.22
C CYS A 134 -14.88 -15.19 -14.44
N TYR A 135 -15.77 -14.60 -13.64
CA TYR A 135 -17.20 -14.85 -13.75
C TYR A 135 -17.77 -14.33 -15.10
N LEU A 136 -17.37 -13.13 -15.51
CA LEU A 136 -17.78 -12.56 -16.80
C LEU A 136 -17.26 -13.40 -17.98
N CYS A 137 -16.01 -13.84 -17.96
CA CYS A 137 -15.48 -14.74 -19.01
C CYS A 137 -16.28 -16.04 -19.12
N CYS A 138 -16.75 -16.59 -17.99
CA CYS A 138 -17.49 -17.85 -17.96
C CYS A 138 -18.95 -17.70 -18.41
N TYR A 139 -19.63 -16.63 -17.99
CA TYR A 139 -21.09 -16.53 -18.08
C TYR A 139 -21.60 -15.38 -18.94
N HIS A 140 -20.75 -14.38 -19.19
CA HIS A 140 -21.10 -13.16 -19.91
C HIS A 140 -20.00 -12.75 -20.91
N PRO A 141 -19.54 -13.65 -21.81
CA PRO A 141 -18.39 -13.39 -22.69
C PRO A 141 -18.61 -12.27 -23.70
N SER A 142 -19.86 -11.85 -23.93
CA SER A 142 -20.22 -10.74 -24.82
C SER A 142 -20.27 -9.38 -24.15
N VAL A 143 -20.12 -9.31 -22.81
CA VAL A 143 -20.19 -8.06 -22.07
C VAL A 143 -18.87 -7.31 -22.20
N CYS A 144 -18.95 -6.06 -22.64
CA CYS A 144 -17.84 -5.12 -22.58
C CYS A 144 -17.76 -4.55 -21.16
N TRP A 145 -16.72 -4.96 -20.43
CA TRP A 145 -16.55 -4.60 -19.03
C TRP A 145 -15.53 -3.49 -18.84
N GLU A 146 -15.99 -2.36 -18.30
CA GLU A 146 -15.14 -1.28 -17.82
C GLU A 146 -15.19 -1.24 -16.29
N TRP A 147 -14.06 -0.96 -15.67
CA TRP A 147 -13.99 -0.91 -14.21
C TRP A 147 -13.06 0.17 -13.70
N LEU A 148 -13.39 0.63 -12.49
CA LEU A 148 -12.59 1.52 -11.68
C LEU A 148 -12.41 0.90 -10.28
N ALA A 149 -11.32 1.23 -9.61
CA ALA A 149 -11.06 0.77 -8.27
C ALA A 149 -10.42 1.84 -7.38
N ASN A 150 -10.56 1.66 -6.09
CA ASN A 150 -9.92 2.46 -5.06
C ASN A 150 -9.23 1.54 -4.04
N THR A 151 -8.12 2.04 -3.50
CA THR A 151 -7.46 1.56 -2.30
C THR A 151 -6.58 2.69 -1.78
N LEU A 152 -6.17 2.60 -0.51
CA LEU A 152 -4.99 3.28 -0.01
C LEU A 152 -3.80 3.07 -0.96
N ASN A 153 -3.21 4.17 -1.45
CA ASN A 153 -2.19 4.16 -2.51
C ASN A 153 -0.87 3.58 -1.98
N PRO A 154 -0.44 2.38 -2.43
CA PRO A 154 0.81 1.78 -1.97
C PRO A 154 2.06 2.51 -2.43
N TYR A 155 1.91 3.55 -3.25
CA TYR A 155 3.01 4.37 -3.72
C TYR A 155 3.06 5.74 -3.04
N TYR A 156 2.07 6.10 -2.23
CA TYR A 156 2.13 7.31 -1.40
C TYR A 156 3.09 7.06 -0.23
N GLU A 157 4.19 7.80 -0.22
CA GLU A 157 5.34 7.52 0.62
C GLU A 157 5.08 7.76 2.11
N ASP A 158 4.13 8.66 2.46
CA ASP A 158 3.72 8.93 3.84
C ASP A 158 2.64 7.98 4.37
N LEU A 159 2.38 6.88 3.66
CA LEU A 159 1.40 5.90 4.11
C LEU A 159 2.07 4.80 4.93
N ASN A 160 1.57 4.59 6.15
CA ASN A 160 2.11 3.55 7.01
C ASN A 160 1.83 2.15 6.42
N ILE A 161 2.87 1.32 6.31
CA ILE A 161 2.77 -0.05 5.79
C ILE A 161 1.73 -0.90 6.55
N LYS A 162 1.44 -0.61 7.83
CA LYS A 162 0.40 -1.28 8.62
C LYS A 162 -0.97 -1.18 7.96
N ASN A 163 -1.27 -0.02 7.38
CA ASN A 163 -2.58 0.30 6.84
C ASN A 163 -2.74 -0.14 5.37
N VAL A 164 -1.64 -0.46 4.70
CA VAL A 164 -1.60 -0.65 3.24
C VAL A 164 -1.39 -2.11 2.87
N VAL A 165 -2.08 -2.55 1.82
CA VAL A 165 -1.78 -3.81 1.13
C VAL A 165 -0.76 -3.52 0.03
N CYS A 166 0.50 -3.95 0.24
CA CYS A 166 1.59 -3.71 -0.70
C CYS A 166 1.60 -4.70 -1.89
N ASP A 167 0.74 -5.71 -1.91
CA ASP A 167 0.62 -6.63 -3.04
C ASP A 167 -0.04 -5.92 -4.22
N ASP A 168 0.78 -5.44 -5.14
CA ASP A 168 0.38 -4.64 -6.29
C ASP A 168 0.41 -5.42 -7.60
N ARG A 169 0.37 -6.75 -7.55
CA ARG A 169 0.45 -7.63 -8.74
C ARG A 169 -0.63 -7.37 -9.79
N LEU A 170 -1.83 -6.96 -9.36
CA LEU A 170 -2.91 -6.51 -10.25
C LEU A 170 -2.90 -4.98 -10.35
N LEU A 171 -2.68 -4.26 -9.23
CA LEU A 171 -2.71 -2.81 -9.17
C LEU A 171 -1.73 -2.15 -10.14
N PHE A 172 -0.44 -2.54 -10.09
CA PHE A 172 0.62 -1.95 -10.92
C PHE A 172 0.31 -2.02 -12.44
N PRO A 173 0.07 -3.21 -13.04
CA PRO A 173 -0.17 -3.30 -14.48
C PRO A 173 -1.50 -2.69 -14.93
N THR A 174 -2.41 -2.40 -13.99
CA THR A 174 -3.74 -1.82 -14.25
C THR A 174 -3.90 -0.41 -13.67
N LEU A 175 -2.81 0.28 -13.30
CA LEU A 175 -2.81 1.58 -12.59
C LEU A 175 -3.80 2.63 -13.13
N ARG A 176 -4.05 2.65 -14.45
CA ARG A 176 -5.03 3.54 -15.09
C ARG A 176 -6.48 3.36 -14.61
N HIS A 177 -6.80 2.21 -14.02
CA HIS A 177 -8.11 1.88 -13.46
C HIS A 177 -8.22 2.18 -11.95
N TRP A 178 -7.17 2.72 -11.33
CA TRP A 178 -7.14 3.02 -9.90
C TRP A 178 -7.24 4.53 -9.67
N PHE A 179 -8.24 4.95 -8.89
CA PHE A 179 -8.45 6.34 -8.54
C PHE A 179 -8.08 6.61 -7.07
N PHE A 180 -6.99 7.36 -6.88
CA PHE A 180 -6.43 7.67 -5.56
C PHE A 180 -6.86 9.04 -5.01
N GLY A 181 -7.79 9.74 -5.66
CA GLY A 181 -8.14 11.13 -5.31
C GLY A 181 -7.08 12.15 -5.75
N LYS A 182 -7.41 13.43 -5.66
CA LYS A 182 -6.50 14.55 -5.99
C LYS A 182 -5.35 14.65 -5.00
N ASP A 183 -5.54 14.18 -3.76
CA ASP A 183 -4.51 14.11 -2.74
C ASP A 183 -3.58 12.90 -2.92
N ASN A 184 -3.90 11.99 -3.85
CA ASN A 184 -3.15 10.79 -4.22
C ASN A 184 -2.93 9.78 -3.08
N THR A 185 -3.61 9.92 -1.94
CA THR A 185 -3.49 9.00 -0.80
C THR A 185 -4.34 7.75 -0.97
N GLY A 186 -5.42 7.86 -1.75
CA GLY A 186 -6.43 6.81 -1.90
C GLY A 186 -7.34 6.64 -0.69
N ASP A 187 -7.26 7.54 0.30
CA ASP A 187 -8.09 7.49 1.49
C ASP A 187 -9.53 7.89 1.18
N ILE A 188 -10.41 6.89 1.12
CA ILE A 188 -11.83 7.10 0.85
C ILE A 188 -12.55 7.83 1.98
N THR A 189 -11.97 7.85 3.19
CA THR A 189 -12.56 8.56 4.32
C THR A 189 -12.29 10.06 4.25
N ASN A 190 -11.49 10.55 3.30
CA ASN A 190 -11.37 11.98 3.04
C ASN A 190 -12.72 12.53 2.53
N PRO A 191 -13.33 13.54 3.19
CA PRO A 191 -14.61 14.11 2.77
C PRO A 191 -14.64 14.62 1.31
N SER A 192 -13.49 14.99 0.74
CA SER A 192 -13.42 15.42 -0.66
C SER A 192 -13.48 14.27 -1.66
N TYR A 193 -13.16 13.03 -1.25
CA TYR A 193 -12.98 11.89 -2.16
C TYR A 193 -14.23 11.61 -3.00
N ALA A 194 -15.41 11.55 -2.38
CA ALA A 194 -16.66 11.28 -3.08
C ALA A 194 -16.94 12.32 -4.18
N LYS A 195 -16.72 13.60 -3.87
CA LYS A 195 -16.88 14.71 -4.83
C LYS A 195 -15.83 14.65 -5.94
N GLU A 196 -14.58 14.36 -5.60
CA GLU A 196 -13.50 14.23 -6.58
C GLU A 196 -13.73 13.05 -7.53
N LEU A 197 -14.25 11.93 -7.04
CA LEU A 197 -14.63 10.80 -7.88
C LEU A 197 -15.77 11.18 -8.83
N GLN A 198 -16.80 11.89 -8.33
CA GLN A 198 -17.90 12.39 -9.18
C GLN A 198 -17.38 13.30 -10.29
N GLU A 199 -16.46 14.22 -9.98
CA GLU A 199 -15.80 15.07 -10.97
C GLU A 199 -15.02 14.23 -11.99
N TYR A 200 -14.30 13.20 -11.54
CA TYR A 200 -13.50 12.32 -12.39
C TYR A 200 -14.33 11.44 -13.34
N ILE A 201 -15.52 11.01 -12.91
CA ILE A 201 -16.45 10.22 -13.73
C ILE A 201 -17.50 11.09 -14.44
N SER A 202 -17.43 12.42 -14.31
CA SER A 202 -18.37 13.33 -14.96
C SER A 202 -18.38 13.12 -16.48
N GLY A 203 -19.56 12.88 -17.04
CA GLY A 203 -19.74 12.56 -18.46
C GLY A 203 -19.48 11.10 -18.84
N LYS A 204 -19.22 10.22 -17.87
CA LYS A 204 -19.19 8.76 -18.03
C LYS A 204 -20.46 8.14 -17.46
N ASP A 205 -20.74 6.90 -17.87
CA ASP A 205 -21.83 6.11 -17.32
C ASP A 205 -21.61 5.77 -15.84
N LEU A 206 -22.70 5.73 -15.08
CA LEU A 206 -22.70 5.28 -13.68
C LEU A 206 -22.46 3.77 -13.59
N PHE A 207 -22.10 3.28 -12.40
CA PHE A 207 -21.74 1.89 -12.19
C PHE A 207 -22.97 0.99 -11.98
N ASN A 208 -22.97 -0.17 -12.64
CA ASN A 208 -23.98 -1.22 -12.46
C ASN A 208 -23.73 -2.06 -11.20
N LEU A 209 -22.48 -2.08 -10.75
CA LEU A 209 -22.05 -2.80 -9.56
C LEU A 209 -21.02 -1.98 -8.80
N VAL A 210 -21.27 -1.74 -7.52
CA VAL A 210 -20.24 -1.27 -6.59
C VAL A 210 -19.96 -2.37 -5.57
N THR A 211 -18.69 -2.66 -5.30
CA THR A 211 -18.27 -3.53 -4.20
C THR A 211 -17.42 -2.75 -3.21
N ALA A 212 -17.53 -3.10 -1.93
CA ALA A 212 -16.77 -2.51 -0.83
C ALA A 212 -16.33 -3.63 0.12
N ASP A 213 -15.03 -3.94 0.13
CA ASP A 213 -14.41 -4.98 0.98
C ASP A 213 -13.44 -4.38 2.03
N GLY A 214 -13.59 -3.08 2.31
CA GLY A 214 -12.76 -2.35 3.26
C GLY A 214 -12.83 -2.89 4.68
N SER A 215 -11.69 -2.81 5.37
CA SER A 215 -11.61 -3.03 6.82
C SER A 215 -10.41 -2.31 7.38
N VAL A 216 -10.49 -1.91 8.64
CA VAL A 216 -9.37 -1.37 9.41
C VAL A 216 -8.86 -2.42 10.40
N ASP A 217 -7.60 -2.28 10.80
CA ASP A 217 -7.02 -3.14 11.82
C ASP A 217 -7.68 -2.88 13.17
N CYS A 218 -8.37 -3.89 13.71
CA CYS A 218 -9.12 -3.81 14.96
C CYS A 218 -8.53 -4.74 16.02
N THR A 219 -7.25 -5.11 15.92
CA THR A 219 -6.62 -6.02 16.89
C THR A 219 -6.53 -5.44 18.30
N GLU A 220 -6.44 -4.10 18.43
CA GLU A 220 -6.37 -3.45 19.75
C GLU A 220 -7.71 -3.50 20.50
N ASP A 221 -8.84 -3.44 19.77
CA ASP A 221 -10.18 -3.57 20.35
C ASP A 221 -11.13 -4.38 19.44
N PRO A 222 -10.99 -5.73 19.43
CA PRO A 222 -11.86 -6.58 18.63
C PRO A 222 -13.33 -6.57 19.08
N ALA A 223 -13.60 -6.13 20.31
CA ALA A 223 -14.94 -6.05 20.89
C ALA A 223 -15.74 -4.87 20.31
N GLU A 224 -15.04 -3.80 19.91
CA GLU A 224 -15.61 -2.58 19.34
C GLU A 224 -15.40 -2.45 17.81
N GLN A 225 -15.10 -3.56 17.12
CA GLN A 225 -14.86 -3.61 15.67
C GLN A 225 -15.91 -2.84 14.85
N GLU A 226 -17.19 -2.91 15.23
CA GLU A 226 -18.27 -2.21 14.53
C GLU A 226 -18.11 -0.68 14.55
N THR A 227 -17.74 -0.13 15.70
CA THR A 227 -17.48 1.30 15.92
C THR A 227 -16.21 1.73 15.20
N VAL A 228 -15.13 0.94 15.31
CA VAL A 228 -13.82 1.24 14.70
C VAL A 228 -13.90 1.31 13.17
N VAL A 229 -14.70 0.45 12.53
CA VAL A 229 -14.86 0.44 11.06
C VAL A 229 -16.01 1.36 10.60
N ALA A 230 -16.75 2.00 11.51
CA ALA A 230 -17.98 2.71 11.18
C ALA A 230 -17.77 3.86 10.19
N GLU A 231 -16.68 4.62 10.33
CA GLU A 231 -16.34 5.72 9.44
C GLU A 231 -16.07 5.22 8.02
N LEU A 232 -15.20 4.22 7.87
CA LEU A 232 -14.88 3.59 6.58
C LEU A 232 -16.14 3.07 5.88
N HIS A 233 -16.98 2.30 6.58
CA HIS A 233 -18.23 1.80 6.02
C HIS A 233 -19.21 2.91 5.62
N PHE A 234 -19.17 4.07 6.30
CA PHE A 234 -20.01 5.21 5.92
C PHE A 234 -19.48 5.88 4.65
N ALA A 235 -18.15 6.06 4.55
CA ALA A 235 -17.50 6.56 3.35
C ALA A 235 -17.74 5.67 2.13
N GLU A 236 -17.56 4.35 2.26
CA GLU A 236 -17.84 3.38 1.19
C GLU A 236 -19.32 3.43 0.75
N MET A 237 -20.25 3.52 1.69
CA MET A 237 -21.67 3.68 1.39
C MET A 237 -21.93 4.99 0.64
N LEU A 238 -21.41 6.13 1.12
CA LEU A 238 -21.59 7.41 0.45
C LEU A 238 -21.03 7.40 -0.97
N VAL A 239 -19.80 6.94 -1.16
CA VAL A 239 -19.17 6.86 -2.48
C VAL A 239 -19.99 5.96 -3.40
N ALA A 240 -20.42 4.79 -2.93
CA ALA A 240 -21.27 3.88 -3.72
C ALA A 240 -22.58 4.56 -4.16
N LEU A 241 -23.32 5.18 -3.23
CA LEU A 241 -24.62 5.79 -3.53
C LEU A 241 -24.52 6.96 -4.51
N HIS A 242 -23.41 7.71 -4.49
CA HIS A 242 -23.16 8.79 -5.44
C HIS A 242 -22.79 8.31 -6.84
N SER A 243 -22.39 7.04 -7.01
CA SER A 243 -21.83 6.53 -8.25
C SER A 243 -22.63 5.38 -8.88
N LEU A 244 -23.63 4.82 -8.18
CA LEU A 244 -24.49 3.75 -8.69
C LEU A 244 -25.53 4.24 -9.70
N ALA A 245 -25.72 3.47 -10.78
CA ALA A 245 -26.82 3.64 -11.71
C ALA A 245 -28.17 3.22 -11.08
N PRO A 246 -29.31 3.76 -11.52
CA PRO A 246 -30.62 3.22 -11.13
C PRO A 246 -30.72 1.71 -11.48
N GLY A 247 -31.25 0.91 -10.57
CA GLY A 247 -31.35 -0.55 -10.70
C GLY A 247 -30.06 -1.32 -10.37
N ALA A 248 -28.95 -0.64 -10.11
CA ALA A 248 -27.65 -1.25 -9.82
C ALA A 248 -27.60 -2.00 -8.48
N THR A 249 -26.51 -2.75 -8.29
CA THR A 249 -26.24 -3.57 -7.11
C THR A 249 -25.07 -3.00 -6.29
N PHE A 250 -25.18 -3.07 -4.97
CA PHE A 250 -24.13 -2.72 -4.02
C PHE A 250 -23.81 -3.91 -3.10
N VAL A 251 -22.55 -4.30 -3.03
CA VAL A 251 -22.05 -5.34 -2.10
C VAL A 251 -21.14 -4.68 -1.09
N LEU A 252 -21.51 -4.73 0.18
CA LEU A 252 -20.78 -4.09 1.26
C LEU A 252 -20.42 -5.11 2.34
N LYS A 253 -19.13 -5.22 2.66
CA LYS A 253 -18.67 -5.98 3.82
C LYS A 253 -19.21 -5.36 5.11
N LYS A 254 -19.60 -6.24 6.05
CA LYS A 254 -20.10 -5.91 7.38
C LYS A 254 -19.57 -6.88 8.41
N PHE A 255 -19.74 -6.52 9.68
CA PHE A 255 -19.41 -7.38 10.81
C PHE A 255 -20.70 -7.68 11.60
N THR A 256 -20.83 -7.10 12.78
CA THR A 256 -22.06 -7.14 13.58
C THR A 256 -23.03 -6.02 13.20
N PHE A 257 -24.24 -6.06 13.77
CA PHE A 257 -25.32 -5.09 13.55
C PHE A 257 -25.87 -4.56 14.88
N PHE A 258 -25.02 -4.40 15.90
CA PHE A 258 -25.46 -4.09 17.26
C PHE A 258 -25.51 -2.59 17.56
N GLU A 259 -24.75 -1.78 16.83
CA GLU A 259 -24.60 -0.36 17.09
C GLU A 259 -25.60 0.49 16.31
N CYS A 260 -26.06 1.58 16.93
CA CYS A 260 -26.95 2.58 16.35
C CYS A 260 -26.58 2.97 14.92
N ILE A 261 -25.28 3.23 14.69
CA ILE A 261 -24.78 3.68 13.40
C ILE A 261 -24.98 2.63 12.30
N THR A 262 -24.83 1.35 12.61
CA THR A 262 -25.05 0.26 11.64
C THR A 262 -26.52 -0.01 11.44
N ILE A 263 -27.32 0.06 12.51
CA ILE A 263 -28.79 -0.08 12.44
C ILE A 263 -29.36 0.97 11.48
N CYS A 264 -28.96 2.24 11.65
CA CYS A 264 -29.40 3.32 10.77
C CYS A 264 -28.96 3.09 9.32
N LYS A 265 -27.71 2.63 9.08
CA LYS A 265 -27.22 2.31 7.72
C LYS A 265 -28.01 1.17 7.08
N MET A 266 -28.30 0.10 7.81
CA MET A 266 -29.11 -1.01 7.29
C MET A 266 -30.54 -0.56 7.00
N TYR A 267 -31.12 0.31 7.83
CA TYR A 267 -32.43 0.90 7.55
C TYR A 267 -32.40 1.76 6.29
N PHE A 268 -31.39 2.61 6.16
CA PHE A 268 -31.16 3.43 4.96
C PHE A 268 -31.16 2.56 3.71
N LEU A 269 -30.30 1.53 3.66
CA LEU A 269 -30.19 0.61 2.52
C LEU A 269 -31.52 -0.09 2.21
N ASN A 270 -32.27 -0.54 3.21
CA ASN A 270 -33.58 -1.17 3.02
C ASN A 270 -34.68 -0.22 2.49
N CYS A 271 -34.52 1.09 2.69
CA CYS A 271 -35.45 2.07 2.12
C CYS A 271 -35.19 2.30 0.61
N ILE A 272 -33.92 2.23 0.19
CA ILE A 272 -33.46 2.72 -1.13
C ILE A 272 -33.01 1.64 -2.11
N PHE A 273 -32.99 0.38 -1.68
CA PHE A 273 -32.83 -0.78 -2.56
C PHE A 273 -34.12 -1.61 -2.57
N LYS A 274 -34.33 -2.33 -3.67
CA LYS A 274 -35.50 -3.22 -3.82
C LYS A 274 -35.39 -4.43 -2.89
N GLU A 275 -34.20 -5.01 -2.82
CA GLU A 275 -33.91 -6.22 -2.05
C GLU A 275 -32.59 -6.03 -1.29
N VAL A 276 -32.56 -6.44 -0.01
CA VAL A 276 -31.35 -6.41 0.82
C VAL A 276 -31.19 -7.76 1.51
N HIS A 277 -30.03 -8.37 1.31
CA HIS A 277 -29.65 -9.63 1.91
C HIS A 277 -28.41 -9.45 2.77
N VAL A 278 -28.29 -10.26 3.83
CA VAL A 278 -27.04 -10.43 4.56
C VAL A 278 -26.56 -11.86 4.34
N PHE A 279 -25.33 -12.02 3.87
CA PHE A 279 -24.78 -13.30 3.48
C PHE A 279 -23.41 -13.54 4.11
N LYS A 280 -23.19 -14.74 4.65
CA LYS A 280 -21.86 -15.19 5.10
C LYS A 280 -21.35 -16.27 4.15
N PRO A 281 -20.49 -15.94 3.17
CA PRO A 281 -19.89 -16.93 2.28
C PRO A 281 -19.25 -18.08 3.04
N PHE A 282 -19.32 -19.30 2.52
CA PHE A 282 -18.70 -20.49 3.09
C PHE A 282 -17.21 -20.29 3.37
N THR A 283 -16.54 -19.60 2.43
CA THR A 283 -15.10 -19.35 2.54
C THR A 283 -14.74 -18.25 3.52
N SER A 284 -15.68 -17.50 4.12
CA SER A 284 -15.38 -16.62 5.25
C SER A 284 -15.11 -17.43 6.53
N LYS A 285 -14.19 -16.97 7.40
CA LYS A 285 -13.85 -17.68 8.64
C LYS A 285 -15.10 -17.78 9.52
N HIS A 286 -15.46 -18.99 9.95
CA HIS A 286 -16.74 -19.22 10.62
C HIS A 286 -16.83 -18.54 12.00
N GLY A 287 -15.72 -18.48 12.74
CA GLY A 287 -15.64 -17.84 14.05
C GLY A 287 -15.47 -16.31 14.02
N ASN A 288 -15.43 -15.67 12.84
CA ASN A 288 -15.37 -14.21 12.73
C ASN A 288 -16.77 -13.61 12.50
N SER A 289 -16.89 -12.30 12.71
CA SER A 289 -18.14 -11.58 12.51
C SER A 289 -18.38 -11.15 11.06
N GLU A 290 -17.47 -11.44 10.12
CA GLU A 290 -17.55 -10.95 8.74
C GLU A 290 -18.75 -11.56 7.98
N VAL A 291 -19.55 -10.70 7.37
CA VAL A 291 -20.69 -10.96 6.49
C VAL A 291 -20.74 -9.90 5.38
N TYR A 292 -21.61 -10.07 4.40
CA TYR A 292 -21.79 -9.10 3.30
C TYR A 292 -23.25 -8.71 3.18
N ALA A 293 -23.53 -7.41 3.17
CA ALA A 293 -24.82 -6.87 2.76
C ALA A 293 -24.85 -6.79 1.22
N VAL A 294 -25.78 -7.51 0.60
CA VAL A 294 -26.00 -7.52 -0.86
C VAL A 294 -27.30 -6.77 -1.13
N CYS A 295 -27.19 -5.57 -1.71
CA CYS A 295 -28.30 -4.65 -1.93
C CYS A 295 -28.57 -4.55 -3.44
N ILE A 296 -29.76 -4.93 -3.89
CA ILE A 296 -30.10 -5.07 -5.32
C ILE A 296 -31.23 -4.09 -5.67
N GLY A 297 -31.10 -3.42 -6.81
CA GLY A 297 -32.13 -2.54 -7.35
C GLY A 297 -32.14 -1.16 -6.70
N TYR A 298 -31.05 -0.42 -6.82
CA TYR A 298 -30.92 0.95 -6.32
C TYR A 298 -31.98 1.90 -6.93
N ILE A 299 -32.62 2.75 -6.13
CA ILE A 299 -33.65 3.68 -6.63
C ILE A 299 -33.11 4.80 -7.53
N GLY A 300 -31.79 5.04 -7.54
CA GLY A 300 -31.10 6.06 -8.33
C GLY A 300 -30.74 7.33 -7.55
N VAL A 301 -29.56 7.89 -7.84
CA VAL A 301 -28.97 9.05 -7.14
C VAL A 301 -29.82 10.31 -7.21
N GLU A 302 -30.54 10.53 -8.31
CA GLU A 302 -31.39 11.71 -8.51
C GLU A 302 -32.51 11.81 -7.45
N LYS A 303 -33.02 10.67 -6.96
CA LYS A 303 -34.04 10.65 -5.89
C LYS A 303 -33.49 10.96 -4.50
N LEU A 304 -32.17 10.92 -4.34
CA LEU A 304 -31.49 11.06 -3.05
C LEU A 304 -30.56 12.27 -3.00
N LYS A 305 -30.49 13.08 -4.06
CA LYS A 305 -29.50 14.16 -4.22
C LYS A 305 -29.42 15.10 -3.02
N THR A 306 -30.55 15.65 -2.57
CA THR A 306 -30.60 16.53 -1.39
C THR A 306 -30.17 15.80 -0.13
N TYR A 307 -30.61 14.55 0.02
CA TYR A 307 -30.30 13.70 1.17
C TYR A 307 -28.80 13.41 1.27
N LEU A 308 -28.19 12.97 0.18
CA LEU A 308 -26.76 12.63 0.13
C LEU A 308 -25.89 13.87 0.34
N ASN A 309 -26.30 15.03 -0.16
CA ASN A 309 -25.63 16.30 0.13
C ASN A 309 -25.62 16.60 1.64
N GLN A 310 -26.73 16.39 2.34
CA GLN A 310 -26.79 16.59 3.79
C GLN A 310 -25.97 15.53 4.55
N LEU A 311 -25.94 14.28 4.10
CA LEU A 311 -25.04 13.26 4.69
C LEU A 311 -23.57 13.66 4.51
N ASN A 312 -23.17 14.11 3.32
CA ASN A 312 -21.81 14.56 3.05
C ASN A 312 -21.41 15.77 3.91
N GLN A 313 -22.30 16.73 4.14
CA GLN A 313 -22.01 17.91 4.98
C GLN A 313 -21.77 17.56 6.45
N ASN A 314 -22.43 16.51 6.95
CA ASN A 314 -22.29 16.04 8.33
C ASN A 314 -21.23 14.93 8.48
N TYR A 315 -20.58 14.56 7.39
CA TYR A 315 -19.54 13.52 7.39
C TYR A 315 -18.33 13.98 8.20
N GLY A 316 -17.81 13.09 9.07
CA GLY A 316 -16.65 13.35 9.94
C GLY A 316 -16.91 14.26 11.14
N SER A 317 -18.02 15.02 11.18
CA SER A 317 -18.28 16.01 12.24
C SER A 317 -19.20 15.51 13.37
N MET A 318 -19.97 14.44 13.17
CA MET A 318 -21.07 14.04 14.07
C MET A 318 -20.93 12.60 14.60
N THR A 319 -19.78 12.25 15.18
CA THR A 319 -19.50 10.89 15.68
C THR A 319 -20.33 10.47 16.88
N ASP A 320 -20.94 11.42 17.61
CA ASP A 320 -21.74 11.21 18.82
C ASP A 320 -23.26 11.27 18.56
N LYS A 321 -23.68 11.43 17.29
CA LYS A 321 -25.08 11.55 16.89
C LYS A 321 -25.55 10.35 16.09
N SER A 322 -26.81 9.99 16.30
CA SER A 322 -27.48 8.97 15.51
C SER A 322 -27.86 9.53 14.14
N MET A 323 -27.68 8.74 13.07
CA MET A 323 -28.09 9.17 11.73
C MET A 323 -29.62 9.35 11.66
N PHE A 324 -30.39 8.48 12.34
CA PHE A 324 -31.83 8.60 12.48
C PHE A 324 -32.26 8.50 13.94
N PRO A 325 -33.28 9.26 14.37
CA PRO A 325 -33.92 9.01 15.66
C PRO A 325 -34.61 7.64 15.64
N LEU A 326 -34.63 6.95 16.78
CA LEU A 326 -35.23 5.62 16.89
C LEU A 326 -36.73 5.63 16.51
N THR A 327 -37.42 6.72 16.83
CA THR A 327 -38.86 6.90 16.55
C THR A 327 -39.19 6.90 15.06
N SER A 328 -38.23 7.22 14.20
CA SER A 328 -38.42 7.23 12.74
C SER A 328 -38.12 5.88 12.09
N ILE A 329 -37.68 4.87 12.87
CA ILE A 329 -37.40 3.52 12.37
C ILE A 329 -38.58 2.59 12.73
N PRO A 330 -39.31 2.04 11.75
CA PRO A 330 -40.44 1.16 12.01
C PRO A 330 -40.04 -0.08 12.83
N SER A 331 -40.89 -0.46 13.78
CA SER A 331 -40.69 -1.65 14.63
C SER A 331 -40.55 -2.93 13.80
N SER A 332 -41.23 -3.03 12.66
CA SER A 332 -41.12 -4.16 11.75
C SER A 332 -39.73 -4.33 11.13
N PHE A 333 -39.01 -3.23 10.89
CA PHE A 333 -37.61 -3.29 10.48
C PHE A 333 -36.72 -3.72 11.65
N ILE A 334 -36.93 -3.12 12.83
CA ILE A 334 -36.17 -3.47 14.05
C ILE A 334 -36.30 -4.96 14.37
N SER A 335 -37.50 -5.54 14.31
CA SER A 335 -37.72 -6.97 14.54
C SER A 335 -36.93 -7.84 13.57
N GLN A 336 -36.97 -7.55 12.26
CA GLN A 336 -36.19 -8.30 11.27
C GLN A 336 -34.68 -8.12 11.46
N LEU A 337 -34.22 -6.95 11.89
CA LEU A 337 -32.80 -6.72 12.17
C LEU A 337 -32.34 -7.51 13.41
N ILE A 338 -33.17 -7.62 14.45
CA ILE A 338 -32.89 -8.45 15.64
C ILE A 338 -32.81 -9.92 15.23
N GLU A 339 -33.75 -10.41 14.40
CA GLU A 339 -33.72 -11.78 13.86
C GLU A 339 -32.45 -12.06 13.04
N CYS A 340 -32.09 -11.14 12.14
CA CYS A 340 -30.86 -11.20 11.35
C CYS A 340 -29.62 -11.25 12.26
N SER A 341 -29.57 -10.36 13.26
CA SER A 341 -28.45 -10.25 14.20
C SER A 341 -28.30 -11.53 15.01
N LYS A 342 -29.42 -12.06 15.52
CA LYS A 342 -29.47 -13.31 16.28
C LYS A 342 -28.98 -14.49 15.46
N PHE A 343 -29.41 -14.60 14.20
CA PHE A 343 -28.98 -15.68 13.30
C PHE A 343 -27.45 -15.74 13.14
N PHE A 344 -26.80 -14.61 12.82
CA PHE A 344 -25.34 -14.58 12.66
C PHE A 344 -24.58 -14.67 13.99
N PHE A 345 -25.15 -14.13 15.07
CA PHE A 345 -24.64 -14.29 16.43
C PHE A 345 -24.56 -15.77 16.82
N GLU A 346 -25.65 -16.52 16.65
CA GLU A 346 -25.72 -17.95 16.99
C GLU A 346 -24.72 -18.77 16.16
N LEU A 347 -24.62 -18.51 14.84
CA LEU A 347 -23.65 -19.17 13.97
C LEU A 347 -22.19 -18.94 14.42
N GLN A 348 -21.85 -17.71 14.79
CA GLN A 348 -20.49 -17.38 15.24
C GLN A 348 -20.18 -18.03 16.60
N THR A 349 -21.10 -17.90 17.57
CA THR A 349 -20.97 -18.48 18.91
C THR A 349 -20.79 -19.99 18.83
N GLN A 350 -21.63 -20.67 18.05
CA GLN A 350 -21.52 -22.11 17.83
C GLN A 350 -20.17 -22.49 17.21
N SER A 351 -19.72 -21.75 16.19
CA SER A 351 -18.41 -22.02 15.57
C SER A 351 -17.24 -21.85 16.53
N ILE A 352 -17.28 -20.85 17.41
CA ILE A 352 -16.22 -20.64 18.41
C ILE A 352 -16.21 -21.80 19.40
N GLN A 353 -17.38 -22.18 19.92
CA GLN A 353 -17.53 -23.28 20.87
C GLN A 353 -17.09 -24.63 20.29
N ASP A 354 -17.43 -24.92 19.03
CA ASP A 354 -17.02 -26.18 18.41
C ASP A 354 -15.52 -26.23 18.14
N ASN A 355 -14.92 -25.12 17.72
CA ASN A 355 -13.47 -25.02 17.58
C ASN A 355 -12.76 -25.20 18.93
N LEU A 356 -13.33 -24.68 20.02
CA LEU A 356 -12.82 -24.85 21.40
C LEU A 356 -12.86 -26.31 21.84
N LYS A 357 -13.98 -27.02 21.58
CA LYS A 357 -14.08 -28.46 21.86
C LYS A 357 -13.00 -29.25 21.14
N LEU A 358 -12.79 -28.98 19.85
CA LEU A 358 -11.76 -29.65 19.04
C LEU A 358 -10.33 -29.28 19.48
N TYR A 359 -10.13 -28.07 20.01
CA TYR A 359 -8.83 -27.62 20.50
C TYR A 359 -8.36 -28.41 21.73
N SER A 360 -9.29 -28.91 22.54
CA SER A 360 -8.99 -29.77 23.69
C SER A 360 -8.66 -31.22 23.33
N ILE A 361 -8.80 -31.61 22.06
CA ILE A 361 -8.61 -32.98 21.59
C ILE A 361 -7.32 -33.06 20.74
N PRO A 362 -6.47 -34.08 20.92
CA PRO A 362 -5.33 -34.33 20.05
C PRO A 362 -5.73 -34.44 18.57
N PHE A 363 -5.06 -33.67 17.70
CA PHE A 363 -5.41 -33.60 16.27
C PHE A 363 -5.37 -34.95 15.56
N SER A 364 -4.48 -35.86 15.97
CA SER A 364 -4.36 -37.21 15.42
C SER A 364 -5.65 -38.03 15.52
N GLU A 365 -6.56 -37.67 16.44
CA GLU A 365 -7.83 -38.40 16.64
C GLU A 365 -8.89 -38.05 15.59
N TYR A 366 -8.76 -36.94 14.86
CA TYR A 366 -9.78 -36.47 13.91
C TYR A 366 -9.23 -35.88 12.60
N ASP A 367 -7.93 -36.06 12.32
CA ASP A 367 -7.28 -35.53 11.11
C ASP A 367 -7.93 -36.11 9.84
N SER A 368 -8.21 -37.41 9.81
CA SER A 368 -8.79 -38.09 8.66
C SER A 368 -10.17 -37.52 8.32
N GLU A 369 -11.03 -37.38 9.33
CA GLU A 369 -12.40 -36.85 9.21
C GLU A 369 -12.39 -35.40 8.74
N ILE A 370 -11.50 -34.56 9.29
CA ILE A 370 -11.36 -33.15 8.85
C ILE A 370 -10.87 -33.07 7.41
N ARG A 371 -9.89 -33.90 7.00
CA ARG A 371 -9.39 -33.91 5.63
C ARG A 371 -10.46 -34.34 4.63
N GLU A 372 -11.27 -35.33 4.97
CA GLU A 372 -12.37 -35.77 4.11
C GLU A 372 -13.45 -34.70 4.03
N LEU A 373 -13.86 -34.12 5.17
CA LEU A 373 -14.81 -33.00 5.19
C LEU A 373 -14.34 -31.82 4.33
N GLN A 374 -13.07 -31.42 4.45
CA GLN A 374 -12.51 -30.34 3.64
C GLN A 374 -12.54 -30.66 2.15
N LYS A 375 -12.38 -31.93 1.76
CA LYS A 375 -12.43 -32.35 0.36
C LYS A 375 -13.87 -32.26 -0.16
N THR A 376 -14.82 -32.86 0.55
CA THR A 376 -16.25 -32.80 0.22
C THR A 376 -16.76 -31.37 0.13
N CYS A 377 -16.41 -30.52 1.10
CA CYS A 377 -16.79 -29.10 1.07
C CYS A 377 -16.15 -28.35 -0.10
N ALA A 378 -14.90 -28.66 -0.47
CA ALA A 378 -14.28 -28.02 -1.64
C ALA A 378 -14.96 -28.43 -2.94
N GLU A 379 -15.29 -29.71 -3.11
CA GLU A 379 -16.04 -30.22 -4.27
C GLU A 379 -17.44 -29.61 -4.34
N GLU A 380 -18.12 -29.50 -3.20
CA GLU A 380 -19.44 -28.87 -3.11
C GLU A 380 -19.39 -27.37 -3.44
N TYR A 381 -18.36 -26.66 -3.00
CA TYR A 381 -18.14 -25.26 -3.38
C TYR A 381 -18.00 -25.11 -4.90
N ILE A 382 -17.17 -25.94 -5.55
CA ILE A 382 -17.00 -25.93 -7.02
C ILE A 382 -18.34 -26.19 -7.71
N ARG A 383 -19.12 -27.16 -7.21
CA ARG A 383 -20.43 -27.52 -7.76
C ARG A 383 -21.44 -26.37 -7.62
N ARG A 384 -21.58 -25.80 -6.43
CA ARG A 384 -22.53 -24.69 -6.15
C ARG A 384 -22.18 -23.41 -6.89
N CYS A 385 -20.90 -23.09 -7.01
CA CYS A 385 -20.44 -21.93 -7.78
C CYS A 385 -20.30 -22.22 -9.28
N ASN A 386 -20.60 -23.45 -9.72
CA ASN A 386 -20.52 -23.90 -11.10
C ASN A 386 -19.16 -23.58 -11.77
N ILE A 387 -18.05 -23.76 -11.03
CA ILE A 387 -16.71 -23.45 -11.56
C ILE A 387 -16.31 -24.52 -12.60
N HIS A 388 -16.38 -24.14 -13.87
CA HIS A 388 -16.00 -25.01 -14.98
C HIS A 388 -14.48 -25.11 -15.16
N PRO A 389 -13.93 -26.33 -15.32
CA PRO A 389 -12.51 -26.52 -15.59
C PRO A 389 -12.15 -26.07 -17.02
N ASN A 390 -10.89 -25.68 -17.22
CA ASN A 390 -10.30 -25.41 -18.54
C ASN A 390 -10.94 -24.26 -19.35
N ILE A 391 -11.69 -23.36 -18.71
CA ILE A 391 -12.11 -22.12 -19.37
C ILE A 391 -10.90 -21.22 -19.56
N PHE A 392 -10.74 -20.71 -20.78
CA PHE A 392 -9.79 -19.64 -21.06
C PHE A 392 -10.30 -18.36 -20.42
N ILE A 393 -9.60 -17.90 -19.38
CA ILE A 393 -9.86 -16.61 -18.74
C ILE A 393 -8.96 -15.59 -19.43
N GLU A 394 -9.58 -14.64 -20.13
CA GLU A 394 -8.82 -13.50 -20.65
C GLU A 394 -8.25 -12.71 -19.49
N ARG A 395 -6.94 -12.49 -19.50
CA ARG A 395 -6.26 -11.78 -18.41
C ARG A 395 -6.54 -10.30 -18.50
N LEU A 396 -6.66 -9.66 -17.33
CA LEU A 396 -6.79 -8.20 -17.23
C LEU A 396 -5.58 -7.45 -17.80
N PHE A 397 -4.41 -8.11 -17.87
CA PHE A 397 -3.19 -7.55 -18.42
C PHE A 397 -2.25 -8.64 -18.96
N PRO A 398 -1.39 -8.33 -19.96
CA PRO A 398 -0.34 -9.24 -20.41
C PRO A 398 0.71 -9.48 -19.31
N PHE A 399 1.18 -10.73 -19.16
CA PHE A 399 2.23 -11.11 -18.19
C PHE A 399 3.47 -10.21 -18.21
N LYS A 400 3.91 -9.77 -19.40
CA LYS A 400 5.06 -8.86 -19.55
C LYS A 400 4.91 -7.49 -18.88
N LYS A 401 3.69 -7.09 -18.52
CA LYS A 401 3.42 -5.84 -17.79
C LYS A 401 3.48 -6.03 -16.27
N GLN A 402 3.50 -7.27 -15.80
CA GLN A 402 3.64 -7.56 -14.39
C GLN A 402 5.09 -7.36 -13.99
N ILE A 403 5.33 -6.45 -13.06
CA ILE A 403 6.66 -6.31 -12.47
C ILE A 403 6.75 -7.29 -11.32
N ILE A 404 7.61 -8.29 -11.47
CA ILE A 404 7.99 -9.17 -10.37
C ILE A 404 9.13 -8.47 -9.63
N THR A 405 8.80 -7.62 -8.67
CA THR A 405 9.83 -7.01 -7.83
C THR A 405 10.45 -8.09 -6.95
N ASN A 406 11.76 -8.28 -7.01
CA ASN A 406 12.49 -9.31 -6.25
C ASN A 406 12.34 -9.23 -4.72
N PHE A 407 11.74 -8.15 -4.19
CA PHE A 407 11.20 -8.09 -2.81
C PHE A 407 10.41 -9.32 -2.40
N TYR A 408 9.74 -9.95 -3.38
CA TYR A 408 8.65 -10.88 -3.15
C TYR A 408 8.98 -12.33 -3.49
N ASN A 409 10.20 -12.64 -3.96
CA ASN A 409 10.47 -13.99 -4.47
C ASN A 409 11.92 -14.49 -4.47
N LYS A 410 12.94 -13.72 -4.04
CA LYS A 410 14.34 -14.22 -4.10
C LYS A 410 14.55 -15.55 -3.35
N HIS A 411 13.75 -15.83 -2.32
CA HIS A 411 13.84 -17.05 -1.48
C HIS A 411 12.56 -17.89 -1.43
N GLY A 412 11.54 -17.60 -2.25
CA GLY A 412 10.22 -18.24 -2.13
C GLY A 412 9.52 -17.99 -0.78
N ARG A 413 10.02 -17.07 0.06
CA ARG A 413 9.38 -16.70 1.33
C ARG A 413 8.16 -15.83 1.05
N ASN A 414 7.01 -16.26 1.56
CA ASN A 414 5.76 -15.54 1.42
C ASN A 414 5.86 -14.15 2.10
N ILE A 415 5.55 -13.07 1.37
CA ILE A 415 5.52 -11.68 1.89
C ILE A 415 4.71 -11.57 3.16
N ARG A 416 3.58 -12.28 3.24
CA ARG A 416 2.77 -12.32 4.45
C ARG A 416 3.59 -12.87 5.61
N ALA A 417 4.34 -13.95 5.41
CA ALA A 417 5.19 -14.52 6.45
C ALA A 417 6.31 -13.55 6.89
N LEU A 418 6.97 -12.86 5.95
CA LEU A 418 7.96 -11.83 6.28
C LEU A 418 7.35 -10.65 7.04
N ARG A 419 6.20 -10.15 6.57
CA ARG A 419 5.44 -9.11 7.28
C ARG A 419 5.01 -9.60 8.66
N PHE A 420 4.55 -10.84 8.81
CA PHE A 420 4.22 -11.43 10.12
C PHE A 420 5.45 -11.47 11.03
N GLN A 421 6.62 -11.91 10.53
CA GLN A 421 7.87 -11.95 11.30
C GLN A 421 8.34 -10.54 11.73
N ALA A 422 8.25 -9.57 10.82
CA ALA A 422 8.70 -8.20 11.03
C ALA A 422 7.78 -7.39 11.95
N MET A 423 6.47 -7.47 11.71
CA MET A 423 5.47 -6.72 12.46
C MET A 423 5.19 -7.33 13.82
N GLY A 424 5.57 -8.59 14.04
CA GLY A 424 5.70 -9.13 15.38
C GLY A 424 4.44 -9.25 16.20
N GLU A 425 3.29 -9.50 15.58
CA GLU A 425 2.00 -9.47 16.26
C GLU A 425 1.11 -10.65 15.88
N ILE A 426 1.06 -11.60 16.81
CA ILE A 426 -0.16 -12.35 17.14
C ILE A 426 -0.51 -11.89 18.57
N PHE A 427 -1.63 -11.20 18.68
CA PHE A 427 -2.52 -10.99 19.85
C PHE A 427 -2.00 -10.47 21.21
N GLU A 428 -0.70 -10.37 21.50
CA GLU A 428 -0.23 -9.99 22.86
C GLU A 428 0.83 -8.85 22.95
N ASN A 429 1.31 -8.27 21.84
CA ASN A 429 2.47 -7.36 21.88
C ASN A 429 2.24 -5.88 21.47
N MET A 430 1.13 -5.49 20.84
CA MET A 430 0.84 -4.08 20.48
C MET A 430 0.88 -3.15 21.70
N SER A 431 0.26 -3.59 22.81
CA SER A 431 0.19 -2.82 24.06
C SER A 431 1.56 -2.65 24.72
N LYS A 432 2.51 -3.56 24.44
CA LYS A 432 3.88 -3.45 24.96
C LYS A 432 4.71 -2.43 24.21
N TRP A 433 4.47 -2.15 22.94
CA TRP A 433 5.35 -1.26 22.16
C TRP A 433 5.38 0.18 22.67
N LYS A 434 4.24 0.69 23.14
CA LYS A 434 4.15 2.01 23.78
C LYS A 434 4.78 2.02 25.19
N SER A 435 5.01 0.85 25.79
CA SER A 435 5.57 0.70 27.14
C SER A 435 6.98 0.08 27.15
N MET A 436 7.57 -0.21 25.98
CA MET A 436 8.91 -0.79 25.90
C MET A 436 9.95 0.28 26.21
N LEU A 437 10.90 -0.05 27.07
CA LEU A 437 12.06 0.80 27.31
C LEU A 437 12.93 0.83 26.05
N TRP A 438 13.64 1.92 25.82
CA TRP A 438 14.47 2.06 24.62
C TRP A 438 15.47 0.91 24.37
N PRO A 439 16.16 0.34 25.38
CA PRO A 439 16.98 -0.85 25.19
C PRO A 439 16.22 -2.05 24.62
N ASP A 440 14.98 -2.28 25.06
CA ASP A 440 14.14 -3.38 24.59
C ASP A 440 13.71 -3.15 23.13
N VAL A 441 13.45 -1.89 22.74
CA VAL A 441 13.13 -1.53 21.36
C VAL A 441 14.31 -1.87 20.45
N ILE A 442 15.53 -1.50 20.83
CA ILE A 442 16.74 -1.81 20.04
C ILE A 442 16.95 -3.31 19.89
N LEU A 443 16.82 -4.08 20.97
CA LEU A 443 16.94 -5.55 20.94
C LEU A 443 15.84 -6.22 20.10
N ASP A 444 14.60 -5.75 20.19
CA ASP A 444 13.49 -6.27 19.38
C ASP A 444 13.68 -5.97 17.89
N VAL A 445 14.10 -4.75 17.54
CA VAL A 445 14.39 -4.38 16.15
C VAL A 445 15.57 -5.18 15.60
N GLU A 446 16.66 -5.34 16.36
CA GLU A 446 17.82 -6.17 15.96
C GLU A 446 17.41 -7.62 15.70
N LYS A 447 16.70 -8.24 16.65
CA LYS A 447 16.23 -9.63 16.53
C LYS A 447 15.37 -9.82 15.28
N ARG A 448 14.44 -8.89 15.01
CA ARG A 448 13.52 -8.97 13.86
C ARG A 448 14.21 -8.67 12.55
N LEU A 449 15.14 -7.73 12.54
CA LEU A 449 15.97 -7.42 11.37
C LEU A 449 16.75 -8.66 10.94
N ILE A 450 17.42 -9.35 11.88
CA ILE A 450 18.17 -10.59 11.61
C ILE A 450 17.24 -11.71 11.11
N ALA A 451 16.04 -11.85 11.70
CA ALA A 451 15.10 -12.88 11.28
C ALA A 451 14.56 -12.65 9.85
N CYS A 452 14.27 -11.39 9.49
CA CYS A 452 13.70 -11.04 8.19
C CYS A 452 14.77 -10.93 7.10
N PHE A 453 15.94 -10.41 7.47
CA PHE A 453 17.07 -10.12 6.60
C PHE A 453 18.35 -10.70 7.25
N PRO A 454 18.51 -12.03 7.22
CA PRO A 454 19.74 -12.65 7.71
C PRO A 454 20.94 -12.09 6.93
N LEU A 455 22.12 -12.09 7.56
CA LEU A 455 23.38 -11.72 6.92
C LEU A 455 23.65 -12.68 5.75
N GLU A 456 23.14 -12.33 4.57
CA GLU A 456 23.53 -12.94 3.31
C GLU A 456 24.78 -12.23 2.79
N GLU A 457 25.47 -12.86 1.83
CA GLU A 457 26.50 -12.16 1.07
C GLU A 457 25.86 -10.89 0.49
N LYS A 458 26.38 -9.72 0.90
CA LYS A 458 26.04 -8.46 0.25
C LYS A 458 26.18 -8.71 -1.25
N ARG A 459 25.18 -8.32 -2.06
CA ARG A 459 25.50 -8.09 -3.47
C ARG A 459 26.69 -7.14 -3.45
N HIS A 460 27.80 -7.54 -4.06
CA HIS A 460 28.90 -6.64 -4.34
C HIS A 460 28.33 -5.55 -5.27
N LEU A 461 27.79 -4.48 -4.67
CA LEU A 461 27.37 -3.29 -5.41
C LEU A 461 28.56 -2.37 -5.62
N ASP A 462 29.59 -2.51 -4.77
CA ASP A 462 30.93 -1.97 -4.95
C ASP A 462 31.75 -2.84 -5.93
N ASP A 463 31.12 -3.25 -7.04
CA ASP A 463 31.89 -3.78 -8.16
C ASP A 463 32.73 -2.63 -8.74
N ASN A 464 34.00 -2.86 -9.04
CA ASN A 464 34.88 -1.86 -9.65
C ASN A 464 34.57 -1.63 -11.14
N GLU A 465 33.30 -1.79 -11.55
CA GLU A 465 32.88 -1.74 -12.95
C GLU A 465 31.78 -0.71 -13.18
N TRP A 466 31.85 -0.07 -14.34
CA TRP A 466 30.83 0.88 -14.79
C TRP A 466 29.56 0.17 -15.25
N TYR A 467 28.40 0.66 -14.81
CA TYR A 467 27.11 0.27 -15.39
C TYR A 467 26.76 1.17 -16.57
N PHE A 468 26.61 0.57 -17.75
CA PHE A 468 26.13 1.31 -18.92
C PHE A 468 24.65 1.66 -18.78
N VAL A 469 24.30 2.93 -19.05
CA VAL A 469 22.91 3.39 -19.01
C VAL A 469 22.10 2.63 -20.07
N PRO A 470 21.07 1.86 -19.65
CA PRO A 470 20.29 1.06 -20.57
C PRO A 470 19.65 1.90 -21.70
N LYS A 471 19.66 1.36 -22.92
CA LYS A 471 18.98 1.98 -24.08
C LYS A 471 17.48 2.20 -23.82
N THR A 472 16.87 1.41 -22.93
CA THR A 472 15.47 1.55 -22.52
C THR A 472 15.20 2.88 -21.81
N ILE A 473 16.09 3.31 -20.90
CA ILE A 473 15.98 4.60 -20.20
C ILE A 473 16.04 5.74 -21.22
N LYS A 474 17.06 5.73 -22.10
CA LYS A 474 17.20 6.74 -23.17
C LYS A 474 15.99 6.76 -24.10
N SER A 475 15.41 5.60 -24.40
CA SER A 475 14.22 5.49 -25.26
C SER A 475 12.97 6.05 -24.59
N ARG A 476 12.81 5.88 -23.27
CA ARG A 476 11.68 6.45 -22.49
C ARG A 476 11.70 7.99 -22.48
N MET A 477 12.87 8.62 -22.62
CA MET A 477 13.00 10.06 -22.75
C MET A 477 12.68 10.61 -24.15
N LYS A 478 12.42 9.77 -25.17
CA LYS A 478 12.14 10.28 -26.52
C LYS A 478 10.76 10.93 -26.65
N SER A 479 9.90 10.85 -25.63
CA SER A 479 8.55 11.46 -25.63
C SER A 479 8.57 12.91 -26.10
N LYS A 480 7.63 13.29 -26.98
CA LYS A 480 7.55 14.65 -27.54
C LYS A 480 7.32 15.73 -26.46
N SER A 481 6.73 15.36 -25.32
CA SER A 481 6.52 16.23 -24.16
C SER A 481 6.46 15.42 -22.87
N TYR A 482 6.86 16.04 -21.75
CA TYR A 482 6.78 15.49 -20.40
C TYR A 482 5.70 16.14 -19.55
N ASN A 483 4.92 17.09 -20.09
CA ASN A 483 4.00 17.90 -19.28
C ASN A 483 2.92 17.07 -18.55
N ASN A 484 2.58 15.89 -19.07
CA ASN A 484 1.60 14.98 -18.45
C ASN A 484 2.22 14.02 -17.42
N TRP A 485 3.50 14.20 -17.06
CA TRP A 485 4.19 13.36 -16.07
C TRP A 485 4.07 13.86 -14.63
N LEU A 486 3.62 15.10 -14.45
CA LEU A 486 3.49 15.69 -13.13
C LEU A 486 2.26 15.11 -12.40
N LEU A 487 2.51 14.56 -11.22
CA LEU A 487 1.45 14.17 -10.29
C LEU A 487 1.62 14.95 -8.99
N MET A 488 0.56 15.66 -8.61
CA MET A 488 0.45 16.31 -7.31
C MET A 488 -0.27 15.39 -6.32
N GLY A 489 -0.09 15.67 -5.05
CA GLY A 489 -0.92 15.10 -3.99
C GLY A 489 -0.60 15.73 -2.66
N LYS A 490 -1.07 15.10 -1.57
CA LYS A 490 -0.87 15.56 -0.21
C LYS A 490 0.61 15.67 0.13
N LYS A 491 0.97 16.70 0.88
CA LYS A 491 2.34 16.90 1.35
C LYS A 491 2.84 15.69 2.15
N ILE A 492 4.01 15.17 1.78
CA ILE A 492 4.73 14.10 2.48
C ILE A 492 5.47 14.77 3.65
N SER A 493 5.17 14.33 4.86
CA SER A 493 5.87 14.71 6.09
C SER A 493 6.88 13.66 6.51
N LEU A 494 6.59 12.40 6.20
CA LEU A 494 7.35 11.23 6.62
C LEU A 494 7.44 10.21 5.49
N ILE A 495 8.58 9.55 5.34
CA ILE A 495 8.77 8.45 4.39
C ILE A 495 8.55 7.13 5.16
N GLN A 496 7.36 6.58 5.05
CA GLN A 496 6.94 5.34 5.71
C GLN A 496 6.90 4.15 4.76
N ASN A 497 6.77 4.41 3.46
CA ASN A 497 6.66 3.41 2.42
C ASN A 497 7.35 3.92 1.14
N SER A 498 7.76 3.01 0.27
CA SER A 498 8.39 3.35 -1.00
C SER A 498 8.30 2.19 -1.99
N LYS A 499 8.06 2.49 -3.27
CA LYS A 499 8.21 1.50 -4.35
C LYS A 499 9.68 1.14 -4.62
N PHE A 500 10.63 1.90 -4.07
CA PHE A 500 12.07 1.76 -4.31
C PHE A 500 12.84 1.19 -3.11
N CYS A 501 12.16 0.75 -2.04
CA CYS A 501 12.80 0.09 -0.90
C CYS A 501 11.84 -0.90 -0.23
N ASN A 502 12.38 -1.92 0.43
CA ASN A 502 11.58 -2.89 1.14
C ASN A 502 10.86 -2.19 2.29
N PRO A 503 9.53 -2.18 2.32
CA PRO A 503 8.78 -1.38 3.29
C PRO A 503 8.96 -1.88 4.73
N ILE A 504 9.45 -3.12 4.92
CA ILE A 504 9.84 -3.62 6.25
C ILE A 504 11.11 -2.93 6.78
N LEU A 505 12.10 -2.66 5.91
CA LEU A 505 13.31 -1.92 6.33
C LEU A 505 12.94 -0.49 6.75
N LEU A 506 12.05 0.16 6.00
CA LEU A 506 11.50 1.48 6.37
C LEU A 506 10.72 1.43 7.68
N HIS A 507 9.95 0.36 7.90
CA HIS A 507 9.25 0.16 9.17
C HIS A 507 10.23 0.08 10.36
N PHE A 508 11.28 -0.72 10.27
CA PHE A 508 12.29 -0.79 11.33
C PHE A 508 13.02 0.54 11.53
N TRP A 509 13.34 1.24 10.43
CA TRP A 509 13.97 2.56 10.50
C TRP A 509 13.11 3.53 11.28
N ASN A 510 11.83 3.65 10.92
CA ASN A 510 10.92 4.57 11.57
C ASN A 510 10.61 4.17 13.03
N ARG A 511 10.72 2.88 13.39
CA ARG A 511 10.62 2.45 14.80
C ARG A 511 11.76 2.96 15.65
N VAL A 512 12.98 3.03 15.08
CA VAL A 512 14.12 3.55 15.82
C VAL A 512 14.19 5.06 15.70
N SER A 513 14.25 5.63 14.50
CA SER A 513 14.65 7.03 14.24
C SER A 513 13.78 8.12 14.87
N PHE A 514 12.55 7.80 15.30
CA PHE A 514 11.61 8.74 15.91
C PHE A 514 11.52 8.64 17.44
N ASN A 515 12.32 7.76 18.05
CA ASN A 515 12.33 7.65 19.49
C ASN A 515 12.97 8.91 20.11
N HIS A 516 12.26 9.50 21.08
CA HIS A 516 12.70 10.69 21.81
C HIS A 516 14.01 10.50 22.60
N GLU A 517 14.44 9.27 22.87
CA GLU A 517 15.69 8.96 23.58
C GLU A 517 16.93 8.95 22.67
N ILE A 518 16.78 9.19 21.36
CA ILE A 518 17.91 9.20 20.42
C ILE A 518 18.73 10.46 20.56
N ASN A 519 20.06 10.30 20.63
CA ASN A 519 20.98 11.40 20.38
C ASN A 519 21.41 11.40 18.90
N ILE A 520 20.78 12.26 18.10
CA ILE A 520 20.99 12.38 16.64
C ILE A 520 22.47 12.61 16.29
N GLN A 521 23.23 13.31 17.14
CA GLN A 521 24.64 13.64 16.90
C GLN A 521 25.53 12.39 16.80
N ASN A 522 25.18 11.31 17.49
CA ASN A 522 25.94 10.06 17.44
C ASN A 522 25.80 9.31 16.11
N HIS A 523 24.80 9.67 15.32
CA HIS A 523 24.45 9.01 14.06
C HIS A 523 24.79 9.87 12.84
N GLN A 524 25.29 11.10 13.05
CA GLN A 524 25.74 11.98 11.99
C GLN A 524 27.14 11.58 11.51
N PRO A 525 27.43 11.68 10.20
CA PRO A 525 28.77 11.46 9.72
C PRO A 525 29.75 12.51 10.29
N THR A 526 31.01 12.11 10.46
CA THR A 526 32.09 12.96 11.01
C THR A 526 32.89 13.64 9.90
N THR A 527 34.02 14.27 10.23
CA THR A 527 34.95 14.86 9.23
C THR A 527 35.71 13.81 8.40
N ILE A 528 35.36 12.53 8.50
CA ILE A 528 36.01 11.42 7.78
C ILE A 528 35.16 11.03 6.56
N SER A 529 35.81 10.74 5.43
CA SER A 529 35.13 10.15 4.27
C SER A 529 34.85 8.68 4.52
N TYR A 530 33.60 8.27 4.33
CA TYR A 530 33.19 6.87 4.47
C TYR A 530 33.09 6.12 3.15
N TRP A 531 33.25 6.81 2.01
CA TRP A 531 33.27 6.18 0.69
C TRP A 531 34.70 5.81 0.29
N ASP A 532 34.84 4.79 -0.57
CA ASP A 532 36.11 4.40 -1.18
C ASP A 532 36.51 5.38 -2.29
N ILE A 533 37.04 6.53 -1.87
CA ILE A 533 37.41 7.63 -2.78
C ILE A 533 38.56 7.24 -3.73
N ASP A 534 39.42 6.30 -3.34
CA ASP A 534 40.52 5.86 -4.19
C ASP A 534 40.00 5.05 -5.38
N ASN A 535 39.00 4.19 -5.14
CA ASN A 535 38.29 3.48 -6.20
C ASN A 535 37.47 4.43 -7.09
N VAL A 536 36.73 5.36 -6.48
CA VAL A 536 35.99 6.43 -7.20
C VAL A 536 36.92 7.19 -8.13
N SER A 537 38.09 7.58 -7.64
CA SER A 537 39.08 8.31 -8.43
C SER A 537 39.59 7.44 -9.57
N SER A 538 39.92 6.17 -9.31
CA SER A 538 40.41 5.24 -10.33
C SER A 538 39.43 5.07 -11.50
N LEU A 539 38.14 4.88 -11.22
CA LEU A 539 37.09 4.78 -12.25
C LEU A 539 36.95 6.04 -13.10
N LEU A 540 37.03 7.21 -12.46
CA LEU A 540 36.95 8.49 -13.16
C LEU A 540 38.16 8.70 -14.08
N LEU A 541 39.34 8.29 -13.64
CA LEU A 541 40.57 8.34 -14.45
C LEU A 541 40.52 7.40 -15.65
N GLU A 542 40.03 6.17 -15.49
CA GLU A 542 39.83 5.25 -16.62
C GLU A 542 38.81 5.79 -17.65
N SER A 543 37.86 6.61 -17.20
CA SER A 543 36.84 7.20 -18.08
C SER A 543 37.27 8.49 -18.77
N SER A 544 38.34 9.14 -18.31
CA SER A 544 38.79 10.44 -18.80
C SER A 544 39.92 10.28 -19.81
N GLU A 545 39.69 10.69 -21.06
CA GLU A 545 40.74 10.79 -22.08
C GLU A 545 41.62 12.05 -21.91
N ALA A 546 41.31 12.91 -20.93
CA ALA A 546 41.95 14.22 -20.77
C ALA A 546 43.17 14.21 -19.84
N GLU A 547 44.24 14.92 -20.24
CA GLU A 547 45.44 15.16 -19.43
C GLU A 547 45.20 16.15 -18.27
N LYS A 548 44.07 16.87 -18.27
CA LYS A 548 43.70 17.87 -17.26
C LYS A 548 42.24 17.71 -16.85
N ILE A 549 42.03 17.59 -15.54
CA ILE A 549 40.72 17.41 -14.91
C ILE A 549 40.46 18.62 -14.01
N CYS A 550 39.30 19.25 -14.16
CA CYS A 550 38.84 20.33 -13.29
C CYS A 550 37.70 19.84 -12.39
N LEU A 551 37.88 19.96 -11.06
CA LEU A 551 36.86 19.60 -10.08
C LEU A 551 36.07 20.84 -9.66
N VAL A 552 34.78 20.87 -10.00
CA VAL A 552 33.88 21.99 -9.71
C VAL A 552 32.90 21.60 -8.60
N SER A 553 32.85 22.36 -7.51
CA SER A 553 31.87 22.14 -6.45
C SER A 553 30.69 23.10 -6.61
N MET A 554 29.46 22.58 -6.48
CA MET A 554 28.28 23.41 -6.27
C MET A 554 27.76 23.29 -4.84
N ALA A 555 27.60 24.43 -4.18
CA ALA A 555 26.97 24.52 -2.87
C ALA A 555 25.80 25.50 -2.97
N LYS A 556 24.58 24.97 -2.93
CA LYS A 556 23.35 25.79 -2.88
C LYS A 556 22.59 25.62 -1.55
N LEU A 557 23.08 24.74 -0.68
CA LEU A 557 22.55 24.50 0.66
C LEU A 557 23.23 25.50 1.62
N LYS A 558 22.44 26.35 2.28
CA LYS A 558 22.94 27.41 3.17
C LYS A 558 23.75 26.82 4.35
N ASP A 559 24.79 27.57 4.74
CA ASP A 559 25.56 27.53 6.00
C ASP A 559 26.67 26.49 6.22
N GLU A 560 27.08 25.71 5.22
CA GLU A 560 28.29 24.87 5.36
C GLU A 560 29.37 25.21 4.34
N ASP A 561 30.60 25.39 4.82
CA ASP A 561 31.77 25.59 3.98
C ASP A 561 32.09 24.26 3.24
N PRO A 562 31.96 24.19 1.91
CA PRO A 562 32.25 22.98 1.14
C PRO A 562 33.70 22.51 1.31
N SER A 563 34.60 23.38 1.77
CA SER A 563 35.98 23.01 2.11
C SER A 563 36.07 21.98 3.24
N ARG A 564 35.00 21.80 4.03
CA ARG A 564 34.91 20.85 5.13
C ARG A 564 34.24 19.52 4.76
N ASP A 565 33.73 19.39 3.54
CA ASP A 565 33.15 18.14 3.04
C ASP A 565 34.25 17.06 2.94
N PRO A 566 34.19 15.97 3.71
CA PRO A 566 35.25 14.97 3.74
C PRO A 566 35.46 14.23 2.42
N GLY A 567 34.37 13.97 1.69
CA GLY A 567 34.42 13.31 0.38
C GLY A 567 35.10 14.21 -0.65
N LEU A 568 34.70 15.49 -0.68
CA LEU A 568 35.33 16.49 -1.53
C LEU A 568 36.81 16.68 -1.17
N VAL A 569 37.15 16.89 0.10
CA VAL A 569 38.54 17.05 0.56
C VAL A 569 39.39 15.86 0.13
N LYS A 570 38.90 14.64 0.31
CA LYS A 570 39.66 13.45 -0.08
C LYS A 570 39.83 13.33 -1.58
N LEU A 571 38.79 13.65 -2.36
CA LEU A 571 38.90 13.75 -3.82
C LEU A 571 39.99 14.75 -4.21
N LYS A 572 40.02 15.94 -3.58
CA LYS A 572 41.08 16.94 -3.84
C LYS A 572 42.47 16.38 -3.59
N GLU A 573 42.67 15.70 -2.45
CA GLU A 573 43.96 15.08 -2.12
C GLU A 573 44.38 14.04 -3.14
N THR A 574 43.47 13.18 -3.59
CA THR A 574 43.77 12.10 -4.52
C THR A 574 44.04 12.64 -5.93
N PHE A 575 43.22 13.55 -6.45
CA PHE A 575 43.43 14.14 -7.78
C PHE A 575 44.70 15.01 -7.84
N ASN A 576 45.05 15.75 -6.79
CA ASN A 576 46.29 16.55 -6.75
C ASN A 576 47.57 15.69 -6.79
N LYS A 577 47.50 14.41 -6.39
CA LYS A 577 48.63 13.48 -6.54
C LYS A 577 48.82 13.01 -7.98
N SER A 578 47.76 13.07 -8.78
CA SER A 578 47.71 12.46 -10.11
C SER A 578 47.66 13.48 -11.26
N PHE A 579 47.19 14.73 -11.05
CA PHE A 579 46.98 15.75 -12.09
C PHE A 579 47.16 17.20 -11.59
N SER A 580 47.31 18.15 -12.53
CA SER A 580 47.13 19.58 -12.27
C SER A 580 45.62 19.88 -12.19
N CYS A 581 45.08 19.96 -10.97
CA CYS A 581 43.64 20.14 -10.73
C CYS A 581 43.31 21.60 -10.33
N ASN A 582 42.35 22.21 -11.04
CA ASN A 582 41.79 23.51 -10.67
C ASN A 582 40.45 23.30 -9.95
N PHE A 583 40.27 23.96 -8.80
CA PHE A 583 39.05 23.89 -8.00
C PHE A 583 38.27 25.20 -8.09
N LEU A 584 36.99 25.12 -8.45
CA LEU A 584 36.11 26.29 -8.59
C LEU A 584 34.79 26.09 -7.84
N LYS A 585 34.26 27.19 -7.29
CA LYS A 585 32.84 27.30 -6.94
C LYS A 585 32.10 27.78 -8.18
N LEU A 586 30.98 27.15 -8.52
CA LEU A 586 30.26 27.47 -9.76
C LEU A 586 29.66 28.90 -9.76
N GLU A 587 29.62 29.57 -8.61
CA GLU A 587 29.26 30.99 -8.48
C GLU A 587 30.34 31.94 -9.04
N ASP A 588 31.58 31.46 -9.21
CA ASP A 588 32.71 32.22 -9.78
C ASP A 588 32.75 32.04 -11.32
N GLN A 589 32.19 33.06 -12.01
CA GLN A 589 32.13 33.36 -13.46
C GLN A 589 32.61 32.34 -14.54
N GLU A 590 31.77 32.22 -15.57
CA GLU A 590 31.79 31.34 -16.75
C GLU A 590 32.99 31.44 -17.72
N SER A 591 34.02 32.26 -17.46
CA SER A 591 34.98 32.69 -18.48
C SER A 591 36.33 31.96 -18.53
N HIS A 592 36.59 30.97 -17.69
CA HIS A 592 37.83 30.18 -17.75
C HIS A 592 37.51 28.67 -17.87
N PHE A 593 38.34 27.93 -18.61
CA PHE A 593 38.28 26.47 -18.81
C PHE A 593 37.32 25.99 -19.92
N LEU A 594 37.60 26.42 -21.15
CA LEU A 594 36.90 25.95 -22.35
C LEU A 594 37.35 24.55 -22.83
N GLU A 595 38.52 24.05 -22.43
CA GLU A 595 39.15 22.85 -23.03
C GLU A 595 39.36 21.65 -22.07
N GLU A 596 39.12 21.80 -20.76
CA GLU A 596 39.36 20.71 -19.78
C GLU A 596 38.09 19.90 -19.51
N SER A 597 38.23 18.58 -19.28
CA SER A 597 37.12 17.73 -18.83
C SER A 597 36.77 18.07 -17.39
N LYS A 598 35.47 18.26 -17.11
CA LYS A 598 35.00 18.69 -15.80
C LYS A 598 34.40 17.52 -15.02
N ILE A 599 34.76 17.44 -13.75
CA ILE A 599 34.07 16.63 -12.75
C ILE A 599 33.30 17.60 -11.87
N ILE A 600 31.98 17.58 -11.97
CA ILE A 600 31.11 18.40 -11.13
C ILE A 600 30.75 17.58 -9.89
N TYR A 601 31.04 18.12 -8.71
CA TYR A 601 30.69 17.52 -7.42
C TYR A 601 29.54 18.30 -6.78
N ILE A 602 28.49 17.57 -6.44
CA ILE A 602 27.36 18.07 -5.67
C ILE A 602 27.26 17.23 -4.40
N ASN A 603 27.34 17.89 -3.25
CA ASN A 603 26.84 17.30 -2.02
C ASN A 603 25.48 17.87 -1.67
N SER A 604 24.47 17.00 -1.67
CA SER A 604 23.10 17.32 -1.26
C SER A 604 22.75 16.78 0.13
N THR A 605 23.65 16.06 0.80
CA THR A 605 23.47 15.60 2.18
C THR A 605 23.72 16.77 3.14
N LEU A 606 22.69 17.18 3.88
CA LEU A 606 22.81 18.02 5.05
C LEU A 606 23.08 17.10 6.22
N TRP A 607 23.95 17.50 7.14
CA TRP A 607 24.22 16.72 8.36
C TRP A 607 23.06 16.81 9.36
N ILE A 608 21.97 17.49 9.00
CA ILE A 608 20.79 17.70 9.86
C ILE A 608 19.62 16.86 9.33
N ASP A 609 19.11 15.99 10.20
CA ASP A 609 17.85 15.22 10.11
C ASP A 609 17.70 14.14 9.03
N SER A 610 17.96 12.88 9.41
CA SER A 610 17.16 11.67 9.08
C SER A 610 16.94 11.30 7.59
N LEU A 611 16.27 10.16 7.36
CA LEU A 611 15.79 9.68 6.04
C LEU A 611 14.95 10.73 5.29
N HIS A 612 14.32 11.65 6.03
CA HIS A 612 13.36 12.63 5.50
C HIS A 612 14.02 13.89 4.97
N GLN A 613 15.35 13.97 5.03
CA GLN A 613 16.12 15.02 4.38
C GLN A 613 15.76 15.13 2.88
N GLU A 614 15.50 13.98 2.24
CA GLU A 614 15.05 13.87 0.85
C GLU A 614 13.84 14.78 0.55
N ILE A 615 12.85 14.83 1.46
CA ILE A 615 11.65 15.68 1.34
C ILE A 615 12.03 17.17 1.30
N ARG A 616 13.00 17.57 2.13
CA ARG A 616 13.38 18.99 2.31
C ARG A 616 14.23 19.50 1.15
N ILE A 617 15.10 18.66 0.59
CA ILE A 617 16.08 19.08 -0.42
C ILE A 617 15.59 18.91 -1.86
N LYS A 618 14.48 18.21 -2.09
CA LYS A 618 14.07 17.78 -3.45
C LYS A 618 13.98 18.92 -4.48
N GLN A 619 13.43 20.07 -4.10
CA GLN A 619 13.34 21.25 -4.98
C GLN A 619 14.72 21.88 -5.21
N ILE A 620 15.52 22.00 -4.14
CA ILE A 620 16.89 22.53 -4.21
C ILE A 620 17.74 21.65 -5.15
N LEU A 621 17.64 20.33 -5.02
CA LEU A 621 18.35 19.36 -5.86
C LEU A 621 17.95 19.50 -7.33
N LEU A 622 16.65 19.64 -7.63
CA LEU A 622 16.16 19.87 -8.99
C LEU A 622 16.77 21.14 -9.60
N ASP A 623 16.76 22.25 -8.86
CA ASP A 623 17.28 23.53 -9.34
C ASP A 623 18.81 23.49 -9.55
N ILE A 624 19.54 22.81 -8.66
CA ILE A 624 20.98 22.59 -8.81
C ILE A 624 21.23 21.80 -10.10
N LEU A 625 20.56 20.66 -10.28
CA LEU A 625 20.79 19.79 -11.43
C LEU A 625 20.35 20.45 -12.74
N CYS A 626 19.30 21.26 -12.75
CA CYS A 626 18.92 22.08 -13.90
C CYS A 626 20.06 23.02 -14.32
N ASN A 627 20.72 23.67 -13.36
CA ASN A 627 21.87 24.53 -13.62
C ASN A 627 23.11 23.72 -14.06
N VAL A 628 23.35 22.54 -13.47
CA VAL A 628 24.42 21.62 -13.92
C VAL A 628 24.28 21.32 -15.40
N ILE A 629 23.11 20.84 -15.83
CA ILE A 629 22.92 20.39 -17.22
C ILE A 629 23.24 21.52 -18.21
N LYS A 630 22.95 22.79 -17.86
CA LYS A 630 23.21 23.96 -18.71
C LYS A 630 24.70 24.25 -18.90
N VAL A 631 25.56 23.88 -17.96
CA VAL A 631 27.00 24.20 -17.99
C VAL A 631 27.89 23.01 -18.40
N MET A 632 27.34 21.79 -18.39
CA MET A 632 28.06 20.58 -18.77
C MET A 632 28.33 20.50 -20.27
N LYS A 633 29.49 19.95 -20.63
CA LYS A 633 29.92 19.62 -21.99
C LYS A 633 29.99 18.12 -22.20
N SER A 634 29.94 17.70 -23.45
CA SER A 634 30.11 16.28 -23.79
C SER A 634 31.43 15.74 -23.24
N GLY A 635 31.39 14.60 -22.56
CA GLY A 635 32.53 14.01 -21.85
C GLY A 635 32.59 14.31 -20.35
N ASP A 636 31.92 15.37 -19.86
CA ASP A 636 31.95 15.73 -18.45
C ASP A 636 31.32 14.65 -17.55
N SER A 637 31.76 14.61 -16.29
CA SER A 637 31.25 13.69 -15.28
C SER A 637 30.60 14.45 -14.11
N LEU A 638 29.65 13.80 -13.45
CA LEU A 638 28.87 14.34 -12.35
C LEU A 638 28.90 13.37 -11.16
N ILE A 639 29.30 13.87 -10.00
CA ILE A 639 29.23 13.18 -8.71
C ILE A 639 28.12 13.83 -7.87
N ILE A 640 27.19 13.03 -7.38
CA ILE A 640 26.07 13.46 -6.53
C ILE A 640 26.09 12.65 -5.25
N CYS A 641 26.40 13.29 -4.13
CA CYS A 641 26.17 12.72 -2.80
C CYS A 641 24.71 13.01 -2.41
N ILE A 642 23.95 11.96 -2.16
CA ILE A 642 22.52 12.02 -1.85
C ILE A 642 22.19 11.08 -0.70
N GLN A 643 21.26 11.49 0.16
CA GLN A 643 20.97 10.72 1.36
C GLN A 643 20.25 9.39 1.06
N THR A 644 19.25 9.45 0.18
CA THR A 644 18.40 8.32 -0.22
C THR A 644 17.73 8.59 -1.57
N LEU A 645 17.22 7.53 -2.21
CA LEU A 645 16.37 7.61 -3.40
C LEU A 645 15.08 6.82 -3.19
N LEU A 646 14.27 7.29 -2.23
CA LEU A 646 13.09 6.58 -1.75
C LEU A 646 11.78 7.19 -2.24
N THR A 647 11.76 8.46 -2.62
CA THR A 647 10.56 9.11 -3.17
C THR A 647 10.54 9.04 -4.69
N ARG A 648 9.34 8.94 -5.26
CA ARG A 648 9.12 8.98 -6.71
C ARG A 648 9.65 10.25 -7.35
N TYR A 649 9.61 11.35 -6.61
CA TYR A 649 10.17 12.63 -7.03
C TYR A 649 11.68 12.55 -7.25
N THR A 650 12.45 12.17 -6.22
CA THR A 650 13.92 12.18 -6.30
C THR A 650 14.46 11.08 -7.21
N THR A 651 13.84 9.89 -7.18
CA THR A 651 14.14 8.84 -8.15
C THR A 651 13.86 9.30 -9.58
N GLY A 652 12.77 10.05 -9.79
CA GLY A 652 12.46 10.67 -11.08
C GLY A 652 13.56 11.61 -11.57
N ILE A 653 14.12 12.44 -10.68
CA ILE A 653 15.21 13.36 -11.02
C ILE A 653 16.43 12.57 -11.49
N ILE A 654 16.88 11.59 -10.70
CA ILE A 654 18.05 10.79 -11.04
C ILE A 654 17.82 9.97 -12.32
N PHE A 655 16.62 9.45 -12.52
CA PHE A 655 16.29 8.73 -13.76
C PHE A 655 16.42 9.61 -15.01
N MET A 656 15.94 10.85 -14.95
CA MET A 656 16.11 11.81 -16.05
C MET A 656 17.57 12.22 -16.22
N MET A 657 18.32 12.41 -15.13
CA MET A 657 19.77 12.67 -15.19
C MET A 657 20.52 11.54 -15.89
N LEU A 658 20.32 10.29 -15.46
CA LEU A 658 20.99 9.10 -16.04
C LEU A 658 20.81 9.02 -17.55
N SER A 659 19.66 9.42 -18.08
CA SER A 659 19.39 9.41 -19.52
C SER A 659 20.33 10.28 -20.36
N LEU A 660 21.02 11.24 -19.72
CA LEU A 660 21.94 12.18 -20.34
C LEU A 660 23.40 11.69 -20.36
N PHE A 661 23.70 10.59 -19.68
CA PHE A 661 25.06 10.04 -19.53
C PHE A 661 25.22 8.71 -20.26
N GLU A 662 26.47 8.29 -20.46
CA GLU A 662 26.78 6.98 -21.02
C GLU A 662 26.66 5.89 -19.97
N LYS A 663 27.24 6.13 -18.80
CA LYS A 663 27.44 5.14 -17.74
C LYS A 663 27.32 5.77 -16.37
N PHE A 664 27.03 4.93 -15.37
CA PHE A 664 26.88 5.35 -13.99
C PHE A 664 27.44 4.29 -13.04
N GLN A 665 27.72 4.70 -11.81
CA GLN A 665 28.04 3.82 -10.70
C GLN A 665 27.55 4.44 -9.38
N CYS A 666 27.20 3.60 -8.40
CA CYS A 666 26.85 4.04 -7.05
C CYS A 666 27.79 3.39 -6.03
N PHE A 667 28.26 4.20 -5.09
CA PHE A 667 29.08 3.77 -3.96
C PHE A 667 28.29 3.91 -2.67
N LEU A 668 28.13 2.78 -1.97
CA LEU A 668 27.62 2.78 -0.60
C LEU A 668 28.75 3.21 0.35
N PRO A 669 28.40 3.79 1.52
CA PRO A 669 29.42 4.10 2.50
C PRO A 669 29.97 2.80 3.13
N SER A 670 31.16 2.84 3.72
CA SER A 670 31.78 1.70 4.40
C SER A 670 30.99 1.23 5.62
N ASP A 671 31.24 0.01 6.11
CA ASP A 671 30.56 -0.55 7.29
C ASP A 671 30.81 0.22 8.59
N LEU A 672 31.83 1.08 8.63
CA LEU A 672 32.11 1.96 9.74
C LEU A 672 31.31 3.27 9.69
N ALA A 673 30.55 3.50 8.61
CA ALA A 673 29.77 4.70 8.45
C ALA A 673 28.61 4.76 9.44
N PRO A 674 28.32 5.95 10.00
CA PRO A 674 27.18 6.12 10.87
C PRO A 674 25.87 6.08 10.08
N ALA A 675 24.77 5.86 10.80
CA ALA A 675 23.47 5.56 10.22
C ALA A 675 22.90 6.63 9.27
N PHE A 676 23.34 7.89 9.40
CA PHE A 676 22.91 8.98 8.53
C PHE A 676 23.87 9.29 7.38
N CYS A 677 24.84 8.42 7.09
CA CYS A 677 25.68 8.56 5.89
C CYS A 677 24.89 8.22 4.62
N GLY A 678 24.99 9.10 3.62
CA GLY A 678 24.33 8.95 2.32
C GLY A 678 25.06 8.00 1.36
N GLN A 679 24.64 8.02 0.11
CA GLN A 679 25.21 7.29 -1.02
C GLN A 679 25.82 8.26 -2.04
N MET A 680 26.84 7.81 -2.76
CA MET A 680 27.54 8.61 -3.79
C MET A 680 27.25 8.05 -5.18
N TRP A 681 26.58 8.85 -6.01
CA TRP A 681 26.27 8.52 -7.40
C TRP A 681 27.25 9.19 -8.33
N ILE A 682 27.80 8.43 -9.28
CA ILE A 682 28.69 8.93 -10.31
C ILE A 682 28.05 8.68 -11.66
N LEU A 683 27.93 9.73 -12.46
CA LEU A 683 27.44 9.68 -13.84
C LEU A 683 28.59 10.17 -14.72
N SER A 684 29.02 9.35 -15.66
CA SER A 684 30.21 9.62 -16.48
C SER A 684 29.87 9.71 -17.97
N ASN A 685 30.65 10.53 -18.66
CA ASN A 685 30.55 10.82 -20.08
C ASN A 685 29.17 11.39 -20.47
N PHE A 686 28.91 12.65 -20.10
CA PHE A 686 27.73 13.38 -20.54
C PHE A 686 27.62 13.37 -22.08
N GLN A 687 26.45 13.00 -22.60
CA GLN A 687 26.24 12.75 -24.04
C GLN A 687 25.54 13.91 -24.76
N ASN A 688 24.92 14.83 -24.01
CA ASN A 688 24.07 15.91 -24.53
C ASN A 688 23.12 15.49 -25.69
N PRO A 689 22.23 14.50 -25.49
CA PRO A 689 21.31 14.05 -26.53
C PRO A 689 20.28 15.14 -26.93
N GLU A 690 19.58 14.96 -28.06
CA GLU A 690 18.59 15.92 -28.58
C GLU A 690 17.46 16.29 -27.58
N TYR A 691 17.18 15.44 -26.58
CA TYR A 691 16.18 15.70 -25.54
C TYR A 691 16.69 16.50 -24.33
N THR A 692 17.98 16.85 -24.25
CA THR A 692 18.54 17.63 -23.12
C THR A 692 17.78 18.94 -22.91
N SER A 693 17.53 19.70 -23.97
CA SER A 693 16.80 20.98 -23.90
C SER A 693 15.37 20.80 -23.38
N ARG A 694 14.72 19.69 -23.72
CA ARG A 694 13.38 19.34 -23.19
C ARG A 694 13.43 19.00 -21.71
N ILE A 695 14.47 18.30 -21.25
CA ILE A 695 14.66 18.01 -19.82
C ILE A 695 14.87 19.30 -19.03
N ILE A 696 15.71 20.22 -19.53
CA ILE A 696 15.92 21.54 -18.90
C ILE A 696 14.60 22.31 -18.81
N SER A 697 13.88 22.46 -19.92
CA SER A 697 12.60 23.18 -19.95
C SER A 697 11.55 22.53 -19.04
N TYR A 698 11.56 21.20 -18.93
CA TYR A 698 10.68 20.49 -18.00
C TYR A 698 11.07 20.76 -16.55
N PHE A 699 12.35 20.68 -16.18
CA PHE A 699 12.81 21.02 -14.82
C PHE A 699 12.44 22.46 -14.44
N GLU A 700 12.60 23.42 -15.35
CA GLU A 700 12.16 24.81 -15.14
C GLU A 700 10.63 24.92 -14.94
N THR A 701 9.85 24.12 -15.68
CA THR A 701 8.39 24.04 -15.52
C THR A 701 8.02 23.46 -14.16
N VAL A 702 8.72 22.42 -13.70
CA VAL A 702 8.50 21.82 -12.37
C VAL A 702 8.85 22.81 -11.25
N SER A 703 9.98 23.52 -11.35
CA SER A 703 10.39 24.51 -10.35
C SER A 703 9.47 25.73 -10.27
N SER A 704 8.83 26.11 -11.37
CA SER A 704 7.90 27.25 -11.44
C SER A 704 6.42 26.87 -11.27
N PHE A 705 6.12 25.59 -11.04
CA PHE A 705 4.75 25.10 -10.98
C PHE A 705 4.00 25.67 -9.76
N SER A 706 2.76 26.14 -9.97
CA SER A 706 1.91 26.63 -8.87
C SER A 706 1.28 25.45 -8.13
N ILE A 707 1.57 25.34 -6.84
CA ILE A 707 1.11 24.23 -5.99
C ILE A 707 0.09 24.77 -4.97
N PRO A 708 -1.12 24.18 -4.85
CA PRO A 708 -2.08 24.55 -3.81
C PRO A 708 -1.55 24.29 -2.39
N ASP A 709 -2.08 25.03 -1.41
CA ASP A 709 -1.73 24.84 0.00
C ASP A 709 -2.00 23.39 0.45
N GLY A 710 -1.05 22.81 1.18
CA GLY A 710 -1.14 21.43 1.68
C GLY A 710 -0.83 20.34 0.65
N MET A 711 -0.58 20.70 -0.61
CA MET A 711 -0.15 19.78 -1.66
C MET A 711 1.35 19.92 -1.98
N GLU A 712 1.90 18.93 -2.68
CA GLU A 712 3.24 18.96 -3.27
C GLU A 712 3.27 18.18 -4.59
N ILE A 713 4.32 18.38 -5.38
CA ILE A 713 4.63 17.49 -6.51
C ILE A 713 5.24 16.21 -5.92
N LEU A 714 4.53 15.10 -6.11
CA LEU A 714 4.93 13.76 -5.65
C LEU A 714 5.74 13.02 -6.70
N GLU A 715 5.48 13.28 -7.97
CA GLU A 715 6.03 12.53 -9.10
C GLU A 715 6.35 13.50 -10.25
N ILE A 716 7.55 13.35 -10.82
CA ILE A 716 7.97 14.05 -12.05
C ILE A 716 8.22 13.08 -13.21
N VAL A 717 8.26 11.77 -12.93
CA VAL A 717 8.35 10.70 -13.92
C VAL A 717 7.38 9.61 -13.46
N PRO A 718 6.45 9.15 -14.31
CA PRO A 718 5.44 8.18 -13.89
C PRO A 718 6.05 6.90 -13.33
N ILE A 719 5.50 6.36 -12.25
CA ILE A 719 5.91 5.04 -11.72
C ILE A 719 6.04 3.97 -12.81
N PRO A 720 5.09 3.81 -13.77
CA PRO A 720 5.25 2.83 -14.85
C PRO A 720 6.46 3.09 -15.78
N VAL A 721 6.97 4.31 -15.82
CA VAL A 721 8.17 4.72 -16.58
C VAL A 721 9.44 4.50 -15.74
N LEU A 722 9.36 4.66 -14.41
CA LEU A 722 10.47 4.38 -13.49
C LEU A 722 10.70 2.89 -13.28
N CYS A 723 9.63 2.10 -13.26
CA CYS A 723 9.69 0.69 -12.94
C CYS A 723 9.76 -0.19 -14.21
N GLY A 724 10.29 -1.41 -14.08
CA GLY A 724 10.21 -2.44 -15.12
C GLY A 724 11.40 -2.48 -16.08
N ASP A 725 12.57 -2.06 -15.63
CA ASP A 725 13.85 -2.30 -16.29
C ASP A 725 14.95 -2.62 -15.26
N TYR A 726 16.16 -2.87 -15.77
CA TYR A 726 17.34 -3.17 -14.96
C TYR A 726 17.66 -2.10 -13.91
N PHE A 727 17.42 -0.82 -14.24
CA PHE A 727 17.70 0.27 -13.31
C PHE A 727 16.80 0.21 -12.07
N TYR A 728 15.52 -0.08 -12.26
CA TYR A 728 14.61 -0.23 -11.13
C TYR A 728 15.06 -1.36 -10.18
N GLU A 729 15.45 -2.52 -10.72
CA GLU A 729 15.96 -3.64 -9.90
C GLU A 729 17.28 -3.32 -9.20
N TYR A 730 18.19 -2.64 -9.90
CA TYR A 730 19.45 -2.15 -9.34
C TYR A 730 19.20 -1.20 -8.17
N LEU A 731 18.36 -0.18 -8.37
CA LEU A 731 18.02 0.81 -7.34
C LEU A 731 17.35 0.15 -6.13
N LEU A 732 16.52 -0.86 -6.38
CA LEU A 732 15.85 -1.61 -5.33
C LEU A 732 16.83 -2.31 -4.40
N ASP A 733 17.76 -3.06 -5.00
CA ASP A 733 18.76 -3.82 -4.25
C ASP A 733 19.74 -2.86 -3.56
N LEU A 734 20.11 -1.75 -4.21
CA LEU A 734 20.92 -0.68 -3.63
C LEU A 734 20.27 -0.06 -2.39
N ASN A 735 19.03 0.42 -2.50
CA ASN A 735 18.32 1.04 -1.38
C ASN A 735 18.10 0.04 -0.24
N ASN A 736 17.82 -1.24 -0.54
CA ASN A 736 17.68 -2.28 0.49
C ASN A 736 18.99 -2.49 1.26
N ASN A 737 20.12 -2.61 0.53
CA ASN A 737 21.44 -2.81 1.14
C ASN A 737 21.83 -1.60 1.98
N HIS A 738 21.64 -0.39 1.46
CA HIS A 738 21.93 0.84 2.21
C HIS A 738 21.07 0.95 3.47
N MET A 739 19.76 0.72 3.37
CA MET A 739 18.87 0.78 4.52
C MET A 739 19.19 -0.28 5.58
N HIS A 740 19.54 -1.50 5.17
CA HIS A 740 19.96 -2.57 6.09
C HIS A 740 21.26 -2.20 6.82
N GLN A 741 22.27 -1.72 6.09
CA GLN A 741 23.53 -1.25 6.67
C GLN A 741 23.32 -0.09 7.65
N ARG A 742 22.49 0.89 7.28
CA ARG A 742 22.15 2.04 8.13
C ARG A 742 21.48 1.59 9.43
N LEU A 743 20.56 0.62 9.36
CA LEU A 743 19.93 0.04 10.55
C LEU A 743 20.93 -0.68 11.45
N GLN A 744 21.85 -1.46 10.89
CA GLN A 744 22.89 -2.14 11.65
C GLN A 744 23.83 -1.17 12.37
N SER A 745 24.27 -0.12 11.65
CA SER A 745 25.06 0.97 12.22
C SER A 745 24.29 1.67 13.35
N PHE A 746 23.02 1.98 13.13
CA PHE A 746 22.15 2.60 14.13
C PHE A 746 22.05 1.77 15.41
N ILE A 747 21.70 0.49 15.26
CA ILE A 747 21.57 -0.47 16.37
C ILE A 747 22.89 -0.59 17.13
N SER A 748 24.02 -0.70 16.41
CA SER A 748 25.34 -0.89 17.03
C SER A 748 25.74 0.32 17.89
N VAL A 749 25.53 1.54 17.36
CA VAL A 749 25.80 2.79 18.09
C VAL A 749 24.93 2.88 19.34
N GLU A 750 23.64 2.57 19.24
CA GLU A 750 22.73 2.62 20.39
C GLU A 750 23.01 1.53 21.42
N LYS A 751 23.33 0.29 21.02
CA LYS A 751 23.75 -0.77 21.95
C LYS A 751 24.98 -0.37 22.75
N HIS A 752 25.97 0.23 22.08
CA HIS A 752 27.16 0.75 22.74
C HIS A 752 26.83 1.86 23.75
N ARG A 753 26.01 2.84 23.34
CA ARG A 753 25.57 3.95 24.21
C ARG A 753 24.79 3.47 25.44
N LEU A 754 23.89 2.50 25.24
CA LEU A 754 23.02 1.94 26.28
C LEU A 754 23.72 0.85 27.12
N LYS A 755 24.96 0.48 26.79
CA LYS A 755 25.73 -0.58 27.47
C LYS A 755 24.99 -1.92 27.47
N ILE A 756 24.28 -2.23 26.39
CA ILE A 756 23.63 -3.52 26.18
C ILE A 756 24.72 -4.54 25.86
N SER A 757 24.88 -5.57 26.69
CA SER A 757 25.82 -6.65 26.44
C SER A 757 25.45 -7.37 25.14
N VAL A 758 26.43 -7.51 24.24
CA VAL A 758 26.30 -8.18 22.94
C VAL A 758 25.93 -9.64 23.10
#